data_AF-A0A2U2JED6-F1
#
_entry.id   AF-A0A2U2JED6-F1
#
_cell.length_a   1.000
_cell.length_b   1.000
_cell.length_c   1.000
_cell.angle_alpha   90.00
_cell.angle_beta   90.00
_cell.angle_gamma   90.00
#
_symmetry.space_group_name_H-M   'P 1'
#
loop_
_entity.id
_entity.type
_entity.pdbx_description
1 polymer ?
#
loop_
_entity_poly.entity_id
_entity_poly.type
_entity_poly.pdbx_seq_one_letter_code
_entity_poly.pdbx_strand_id
1 'polypeptide(L)'
;MNFIKLNIFYRNLKRDKLISIINAVGLIIGILSALFILEYVYYQRSYDNHHENAKDIYRVAYNRYQNNEVLWKTANSFPPTGKWLKEHYSDVVNHARITPKNEITISYNNASGSKIIYSEDKTYYATSSIFEVFTIPLLQGEKDPLKAPNTVAISHLAAERYFGEERPLGKTIKVNGNEDYMITAVYKKMPKNSIVKSDFLFSMETIYKQRPRIRTSWTYDYGSTFIQLKPNSDYKKLEKEGLPEMIAANYKKRLDSQGKRDTYYLQPLQDIHLTSNIEYESEPPVNGKIISILFGFSIFLLIIAWINFINLTTARSIERANEVGVKKINGASKMNLITQFLSEAFLFNILCLAITIVLFYALNPWFKTITQIGDFNLFEHSKFLGTFIVIFVLGIIISCIYPAVILQSYKPVTVLKGKFKNKREGVFFRKLLVTLQFVISVVLLCGTLIAYKQATFLMEKDMGINYAQSIVIKAPKTGEKQSELQSKILLMKDELTQIPEVKGFTFSSDIPGQEIQHWFGCRRKGYDHTDSNGYFQLSVDDQFLEFYNVKLLAGRLFRKGEKETGTKSIIMNVKAMERVGYKTPEEAINNFVVTGRNEEFKIIGIVDDFYYQSIKNEPVPTVLRLTDSHKAFLILKVASNNTTEILQKLKTIYENYFPEQPFDYLSLENKISNTLKSDRTFLFVFSLFSILAIIIAVIGIVGLILITISQRMKEIGIRKVLGSELMDVSKLLAKEVASQIIIAIIIAIPLAWYGYQNWFLKTYINSIELQIWMFLVPVIVLFIIVFLVIHLVALRAYQMTLSEVLQNE
;
A
#
# COMPACT_ATOMS: atom_id res chain seq x y z
N MET A 1 10.65 45.51 -9.05
CA MET A 1 11.81 44.63 -9.32
C MET A 1 12.33 44.97 -10.72
N ASN A 2 13.50 45.59 -10.85
CA ASN A 2 13.94 46.30 -12.07
C ASN A 2 14.13 45.40 -13.31
N PHE A 3 13.69 45.90 -14.47
CA PHE A 3 13.92 45.33 -15.82
C PHE A 3 15.40 44.97 -16.08
N ILE A 4 16.30 45.76 -15.50
CA ILE A 4 17.76 45.55 -15.52
C ILE A 4 18.16 44.19 -14.92
N LYS A 5 17.55 43.77 -13.80
CA LYS A 5 17.88 42.47 -13.16
C LYS A 5 17.44 41.28 -14.02
N LEU A 6 16.32 41.40 -14.73
CA LEU A 6 15.79 40.35 -15.61
C LEU A 6 16.67 40.17 -16.86
N ASN A 7 17.12 41.27 -17.47
CA ASN A 7 18.05 41.23 -18.61
C ASN A 7 19.41 40.62 -18.22
N ILE A 8 19.92 40.94 -17.02
CA ILE A 8 21.17 40.35 -16.51
C ILE A 8 20.99 38.84 -16.30
N PHE A 9 19.88 38.41 -15.71
CA PHE A 9 19.55 36.99 -15.53
C PHE A 9 19.52 36.21 -16.86
N TYR A 10 18.82 36.73 -17.88
CA TYR A 10 18.73 36.08 -19.19
C TYR A 10 20.09 35.98 -19.90
N ARG A 11 20.90 37.05 -19.85
CA ARG A 11 22.25 37.06 -20.43
C ARG A 11 23.17 36.05 -19.72
N ASN A 12 23.04 35.92 -18.41
CA ASN A 12 23.80 34.97 -17.60
C ASN A 12 23.42 33.50 -17.86
N LEU A 13 22.16 33.22 -18.17
CA LEU A 13 21.72 31.87 -18.60
C LEU A 13 22.29 31.49 -19.97
N LYS A 14 22.35 32.44 -20.91
CA LYS A 14 22.90 32.22 -22.26
C LYS A 14 24.41 32.02 -22.28
N ARG A 15 25.15 32.63 -21.36
CA ARG A 15 26.62 32.50 -21.30
C ARG A 15 27.06 31.10 -20.89
N ASP A 16 26.45 30.55 -19.83
CA ASP A 16 26.88 29.27 -19.25
C ASP A 16 25.74 28.22 -19.33
N LYS A 17 25.27 27.96 -20.55
CA LYS A 17 24.07 27.13 -20.82
C LYS A 17 24.16 25.74 -20.23
N LEU A 18 25.30 25.07 -20.38
CA LEU A 18 25.46 23.67 -19.97
C LEU A 18 25.34 23.49 -18.45
N ILE A 19 26.06 24.31 -17.66
CA ILE A 19 25.97 24.27 -16.19
C ILE A 19 24.57 24.70 -15.71
N SER A 20 23.97 25.70 -16.37
CA SER A 20 22.62 26.15 -16.03
C SER A 20 21.57 25.06 -16.32
N ILE A 21 21.71 24.31 -17.42
CA ILE A 21 20.84 23.15 -17.74
C ILE A 21 21.03 22.03 -16.72
N ILE A 22 22.27 21.67 -16.38
CA ILE A 22 22.56 20.62 -15.37
C ILE A 22 21.93 20.98 -14.03
N ASN A 23 22.07 22.23 -13.59
CA ASN A 23 21.41 22.74 -12.38
C ASN A 23 19.89 22.69 -12.46
N ALA A 24 19.31 23.13 -13.57
CA ALA A 24 17.87 23.12 -13.77
C ALA A 24 17.33 21.69 -13.73
N VAL A 25 17.94 20.76 -14.47
CA VAL A 25 17.51 19.35 -14.53
C VAL A 25 17.62 18.69 -13.16
N GLY A 26 18.73 18.88 -12.43
CA GLY A 26 18.90 18.33 -11.08
C GLY A 26 17.85 18.85 -10.09
N LEU A 27 17.56 20.15 -10.13
CA LEU A 27 16.55 20.77 -9.28
C LEU A 27 15.13 20.32 -9.66
N ILE A 28 14.81 20.31 -10.96
CA ILE A 28 13.51 19.89 -11.50
C ILE A 28 13.22 18.44 -11.11
N ILE A 29 14.16 17.52 -11.36
CA ILE A 29 14.01 16.10 -11.04
C ILE A 29 13.87 15.89 -9.53
N GLY A 30 14.68 16.57 -8.72
CA GLY A 30 14.62 16.47 -7.26
C GLY A 30 13.27 16.91 -6.69
N ILE A 31 12.78 18.08 -7.10
CA ILE A 31 11.47 18.58 -6.67
C ILE A 31 10.34 17.69 -7.20
N LEU A 32 10.39 17.29 -8.47
CA LEU A 32 9.38 16.43 -9.10
C LEU A 32 9.27 15.07 -8.38
N SER A 33 10.41 14.45 -8.09
CA SER A 33 10.47 13.18 -7.36
C SER A 33 9.85 13.32 -5.97
N ALA A 34 10.22 14.37 -5.24
CA ALA A 34 9.67 14.63 -3.92
C ALA A 34 8.16 14.89 -3.95
N LEU A 35 7.65 15.61 -4.94
CA LEU A 35 6.21 15.85 -5.11
C LEU A 35 5.44 14.55 -5.34
N PHE A 36 5.91 13.64 -6.20
CA PHE A 36 5.25 12.34 -6.40
C PHE A 36 5.28 11.46 -5.16
N ILE A 37 6.40 11.42 -4.43
CA ILE A 37 6.46 10.70 -3.14
C ILE A 37 5.46 11.31 -2.16
N LEU A 38 5.45 12.64 -2.04
CA LEU A 38 4.57 13.34 -1.12
C LEU A 38 3.10 13.16 -1.47
N GLU A 39 2.74 13.15 -2.76
CA GLU A 39 1.37 12.87 -3.21
C GLU A 39 0.91 11.48 -2.75
N TYR A 40 1.74 10.45 -2.98
CA TYR A 40 1.44 9.10 -2.51
C TYR A 40 1.38 9.01 -0.98
N VAL A 41 2.35 9.59 -0.27
CA VAL A 41 2.39 9.58 1.20
C VAL A 41 1.18 10.32 1.80
N TYR A 42 0.83 11.48 1.26
CA TYR A 42 -0.33 12.24 1.73
C TYR A 42 -1.63 11.50 1.43
N TYR A 43 -1.77 10.87 0.26
CA TYR A 43 -2.92 10.03 -0.03
C TYR A 43 -3.07 8.92 1.03
N GLN A 44 -2.00 8.17 1.32
CA GLN A 44 -2.03 7.08 2.30
C GLN A 44 -2.32 7.59 3.74
N ARG A 45 -1.86 8.79 4.10
CA ARG A 45 -2.16 9.45 5.39
C ARG A 45 -3.50 10.18 5.42
N SER A 46 -4.17 10.32 4.28
CA SER A 46 -5.44 11.05 4.17
C SER A 46 -6.68 10.19 4.41
N TYR A 47 -6.48 8.90 4.69
CA TYR A 47 -7.57 7.96 4.92
C TYR A 47 -8.50 8.46 6.04
N ASP A 48 -9.79 8.54 5.72
CA ASP A 48 -10.89 8.94 6.60
C ASP A 48 -10.77 10.37 7.20
N ASN A 49 -9.87 11.21 6.69
CA ASN A 49 -9.73 12.61 7.11
C ASN A 49 -10.86 13.53 6.58
N HIS A 50 -11.73 13.02 5.72
CA HIS A 50 -12.82 13.77 5.12
C HIS A 50 -14.07 13.87 6.01
N HIS A 51 -14.12 13.11 7.10
CA HIS A 51 -15.20 13.21 8.11
C HIS A 51 -14.94 14.39 9.05
N GLU A 52 -15.98 15.14 9.41
CA GLU A 52 -15.85 16.32 10.29
C GLU A 52 -15.29 15.94 11.67
N ASN A 53 -15.77 14.81 12.22
CA ASN A 53 -15.42 14.32 13.55
C ASN A 53 -14.34 13.22 13.54
N ALA A 54 -13.55 13.10 12.46
CA ALA A 54 -12.62 11.97 12.25
C ALA A 54 -11.70 11.67 13.45
N LYS A 55 -11.28 12.70 14.19
CA LYS A 55 -10.39 12.58 15.36
C LYS A 55 -11.05 11.96 16.59
N ASP A 56 -12.37 12.07 16.68
CA ASP A 56 -13.16 11.63 17.83
C ASP A 56 -13.88 10.30 17.55
N ILE A 57 -13.63 9.68 16.39
CA ILE A 57 -14.19 8.39 16.01
C ILE A 57 -13.16 7.29 16.25
N TYR A 58 -13.62 6.23 16.92
CA TYR A 58 -12.79 5.08 17.26
C TYR A 58 -13.48 3.79 16.86
N ARG A 59 -12.74 2.86 16.26
CA ARG A 59 -13.18 1.48 16.09
C ARG A 59 -12.95 0.72 17.39
N VAL A 60 -13.94 -0.05 17.81
CA VAL A 60 -13.85 -0.96 18.94
C VAL A 60 -13.37 -2.33 18.45
N ALA A 61 -12.12 -2.67 18.75
CA ALA A 61 -11.46 -3.91 18.38
C ALA A 61 -11.12 -4.73 19.63
N TYR A 62 -10.85 -6.03 19.46
CA TYR A 62 -10.44 -6.85 20.60
C TYR A 62 -9.49 -7.99 20.24
N ASN A 63 -8.70 -8.38 21.24
CA ASN A 63 -7.83 -9.53 21.21
C ASN A 63 -8.43 -10.62 22.11
N ARG A 64 -8.49 -11.85 21.61
CA ARG A 64 -8.90 -13.01 22.41
C ARG A 64 -7.66 -13.79 22.85
N TYR A 65 -7.61 -14.08 24.14
CA TYR A 65 -6.57 -14.90 24.76
C TYR A 65 -7.16 -16.20 25.30
N GLN A 66 -6.34 -17.24 25.33
CA GLN A 66 -6.60 -18.48 26.06
C GLN A 66 -5.29 -18.91 26.70
N ASN A 67 -5.31 -19.21 28.00
CA ASN A 67 -4.09 -19.59 28.74
C ASN A 67 -2.92 -18.60 28.56
N ASN A 68 -3.22 -17.30 28.50
CA ASN A 68 -2.30 -16.17 28.23
C ASN A 68 -1.66 -16.11 26.83
N GLU A 69 -2.01 -17.01 25.92
CA GLU A 69 -1.61 -16.92 24.51
C GLU A 69 -2.68 -16.19 23.69
N VAL A 70 -2.25 -15.39 22.72
CA VAL A 70 -3.18 -14.72 21.78
C VAL A 70 -3.73 -15.77 20.82
N LEU A 71 -5.04 -16.00 20.87
CA LEU A 71 -5.71 -16.87 19.91
C LEU A 71 -5.87 -16.18 18.56
N TRP A 72 -6.39 -14.95 18.58
CA TRP A 72 -6.60 -14.13 17.38
C TRP A 72 -6.88 -12.66 17.78
N LYS A 73 -6.76 -11.74 16.80
CA LYS A 73 -7.07 -10.31 16.93
C LYS A 73 -8.07 -9.88 15.84
N THR A 74 -9.13 -9.14 16.16
CA THR A 74 -10.14 -8.76 15.14
C THR A 74 -10.57 -7.29 15.22
N ALA A 75 -10.97 -6.77 14.06
CA ALA A 75 -11.72 -5.53 13.89
C ALA A 75 -13.22 -5.65 14.19
N ASN A 76 -13.75 -6.87 14.35
CA ASN A 76 -15.12 -7.13 14.78
C ASN A 76 -15.35 -6.84 16.27
N SER A 77 -16.62 -6.66 16.62
CA SER A 77 -17.06 -6.59 18.03
C SER A 77 -18.48 -7.14 18.16
N PHE A 78 -18.89 -7.43 19.38
CA PHE A 78 -20.25 -7.90 19.65
C PHE A 78 -21.29 -6.81 19.30
N PRO A 79 -22.44 -7.18 18.69
CA PRO A 79 -23.49 -6.22 18.30
C PRO A 79 -23.91 -5.20 19.37
N PRO A 80 -24.03 -5.57 20.66
CA PRO A 80 -24.48 -4.62 21.68
C PRO A 80 -23.41 -3.61 22.12
N THR A 81 -22.14 -3.81 21.76
CA THR A 81 -20.98 -3.03 22.28
C THR A 81 -21.19 -1.52 22.19
N GLY A 82 -21.51 -0.99 21.00
CA GLY A 82 -21.64 0.47 20.81
C GLY A 82 -22.81 1.07 21.59
N LYS A 83 -23.94 0.36 21.63
CA LYS A 83 -25.12 0.77 22.39
C LYS A 83 -24.83 0.77 23.90
N TRP A 84 -24.22 -0.30 24.41
CA TRP A 84 -23.89 -0.42 25.83
C TRP A 84 -22.95 0.70 26.28
N LEU A 85 -21.90 1.00 25.50
CA LEU A 85 -20.97 2.09 25.80
C LEU A 85 -21.65 3.47 25.81
N LYS A 86 -22.56 3.73 24.85
CA LYS A 86 -23.35 4.98 24.80
C LYS A 86 -24.28 5.14 26.00
N GLU A 87 -24.84 4.06 26.52
CA GLU A 87 -25.77 4.08 27.66
C GLU A 87 -25.04 4.24 29.01
N HIS A 88 -23.80 3.75 29.14
CA HIS A 88 -23.06 3.73 30.41
C HIS A 88 -21.99 4.82 30.54
N TYR A 89 -21.50 5.39 29.42
CA TYR A 89 -20.47 6.44 29.44
C TYR A 89 -20.94 7.69 28.71
N SER A 90 -21.08 8.78 29.45
CA SER A 90 -21.51 10.08 28.91
C SER A 90 -20.57 10.67 27.87
N ASP A 91 -19.34 10.16 27.78
CA ASP A 91 -18.33 10.61 26.80
C ASP A 91 -18.60 10.05 25.40
N VAL A 92 -19.38 8.96 25.30
CA VAL A 92 -19.77 8.35 24.02
C VAL A 92 -21.04 9.04 23.51
N VAL A 93 -20.89 9.90 22.51
CA VAL A 93 -21.99 10.71 21.93
C VAL A 93 -22.82 9.87 20.97
N ASN A 94 -22.16 9.08 20.13
CA ASN A 94 -22.84 8.27 19.12
C ASN A 94 -22.09 6.98 18.85
N HIS A 95 -22.76 6.04 18.18
CA HIS A 95 -22.12 4.81 17.71
C HIS A 95 -22.71 4.40 16.38
N ALA A 96 -21.91 3.76 15.54
CA ALA A 96 -22.36 3.15 14.30
C ALA A 96 -21.83 1.73 14.18
N ARG A 97 -22.62 0.85 13.57
CA ARG A 97 -22.19 -0.52 13.29
C ARG A 97 -22.32 -0.80 11.82
N ILE A 98 -21.30 -1.44 11.26
CA ILE A 98 -21.34 -2.01 9.92
C ILE A 98 -21.07 -3.50 9.97
N THR A 99 -21.79 -4.25 9.15
CA THR A 99 -21.62 -5.69 9.01
C THR A 99 -21.58 -6.01 7.51
N PRO A 100 -20.54 -6.68 7.00
CA PRO A 100 -20.45 -7.01 5.59
C PRO A 100 -21.69 -7.78 5.09
N LYS A 101 -22.19 -7.38 3.92
CA LYS A 101 -23.20 -8.10 3.13
C LYS A 101 -22.58 -8.35 1.75
N ASN A 102 -21.56 -9.19 1.71
CA ASN A 102 -20.75 -9.37 0.51
C ASN A 102 -21.42 -10.30 -0.52
N GLU A 103 -20.92 -10.17 -1.76
CA GLU A 103 -21.25 -11.05 -2.89
C GLU A 103 -22.75 -11.10 -3.18
N ILE A 104 -23.43 -9.96 -3.25
CA ILE A 104 -24.87 -9.94 -3.54
C ILE A 104 -25.12 -9.65 -5.00
N THR A 105 -26.23 -10.16 -5.52
CA THR A 105 -26.74 -9.77 -6.83
C THR A 105 -27.86 -8.78 -6.64
N ILE A 106 -27.79 -7.62 -7.28
CA ILE A 106 -28.86 -6.62 -7.26
C ILE A 106 -29.48 -6.54 -8.65
N SER A 107 -30.81 -6.57 -8.68
CA SER A 107 -31.58 -6.42 -9.90
C SER A 107 -32.64 -5.33 -9.77
N TYR A 108 -32.86 -4.62 -10.87
CA TYR A 108 -33.89 -3.60 -11.01
C TYR A 108 -34.54 -3.71 -12.39
N ASN A 109 -35.87 -3.63 -12.43
CA ASN A 109 -36.62 -3.54 -13.68
C ASN A 109 -36.90 -2.06 -13.93
N ASN A 110 -36.31 -1.51 -14.99
CA ASN A 110 -36.52 -0.12 -15.32
C ASN A 110 -37.95 0.11 -15.90
N ALA A 111 -38.34 1.37 -16.03
CA ALA A 111 -39.64 1.74 -16.60
C ALA A 111 -39.83 1.28 -18.07
N SER A 112 -38.74 1.03 -18.81
CA SER A 112 -38.79 0.50 -20.19
C SER A 112 -38.90 -1.03 -20.27
N GLY A 113 -38.99 -1.73 -19.13
CA GLY A 113 -39.07 -3.19 -19.06
C GLY A 113 -37.74 -3.93 -19.22
N SER A 114 -36.62 -3.21 -19.34
CA SER A 114 -35.28 -3.80 -19.35
C SER A 114 -34.81 -4.10 -17.93
N LYS A 115 -34.34 -5.33 -17.71
CA LYS A 115 -33.82 -5.79 -16.42
C LYS A 115 -32.32 -5.50 -16.32
N ILE A 116 -31.94 -4.70 -15.33
CA ILE A 116 -30.55 -4.38 -15.01
C ILE A 116 -30.13 -5.28 -13.85
N ILE A 117 -29.01 -5.99 -13.99
CA ILE A 117 -28.51 -6.91 -12.98
C ILE A 117 -26.99 -6.78 -12.87
N TYR A 118 -26.48 -6.58 -11.66
CA TYR A 118 -25.05 -6.59 -11.37
C TYR A 118 -24.73 -7.34 -10.09
N SER A 119 -23.50 -7.86 -10.02
CA SER A 119 -22.88 -8.32 -8.77
C SER A 119 -22.27 -7.15 -8.02
N GLU A 120 -22.55 -7.05 -6.73
CA GLU A 120 -22.00 -6.04 -5.84
C GLU A 120 -21.18 -6.71 -4.73
N ASP A 121 -19.87 -6.43 -4.72
CA ASP A 121 -18.92 -7.11 -3.83
C ASP A 121 -18.75 -6.43 -2.46
N LYS A 122 -18.98 -5.11 -2.38
CA LYS A 122 -18.74 -4.29 -1.18
C LYS A 122 -20.00 -3.58 -0.70
N THR A 123 -20.87 -4.32 -0.05
CA THR A 123 -22.08 -3.77 0.58
C THR A 123 -22.12 -4.09 2.05
N TYR A 124 -22.81 -3.25 2.84
CA TYR A 124 -22.87 -3.42 4.29
C TYR A 124 -24.30 -3.28 4.79
N TYR A 125 -24.65 -4.06 5.79
CA TYR A 125 -25.67 -3.66 6.74
C TYR A 125 -25.10 -2.56 7.63
N ALA A 126 -25.83 -1.47 7.83
CA ALA A 126 -25.42 -0.36 8.65
C ALA A 126 -26.55 0.14 9.55
N THR A 127 -26.19 0.65 10.73
CA THR A 127 -27.13 1.41 11.58
C THR A 127 -27.37 2.80 10.97
N SER A 128 -28.57 3.38 11.17
CA SER A 128 -28.89 4.72 10.64
C SER A 128 -27.92 5.82 11.09
N SER A 129 -27.34 5.67 12.28
CA SER A 129 -26.31 6.57 12.83
C SER A 129 -25.01 6.64 12.02
N ILE A 130 -24.79 5.76 11.02
CA ILE A 130 -23.60 5.79 10.17
C ILE A 130 -23.43 7.14 9.45
N PHE A 131 -24.55 7.76 9.03
CA PHE A 131 -24.53 9.05 8.32
C PHE A 131 -24.11 10.20 9.23
N GLU A 132 -24.44 10.12 10.52
CA GLU A 132 -24.04 11.13 11.51
C GLU A 132 -22.58 10.92 11.95
N VAL A 133 -22.22 9.68 12.33
CA VAL A 133 -20.88 9.35 12.84
C VAL A 133 -19.81 9.63 11.78
N PHE A 134 -20.02 9.18 10.54
CA PHE A 134 -19.09 9.40 9.42
C PHE A 134 -19.44 10.64 8.60
N THR A 135 -20.38 11.48 9.06
CA THR A 135 -20.75 12.74 8.39
C THR A 135 -21.01 12.56 6.89
N ILE A 136 -21.72 11.50 6.52
CA ILE A 136 -21.94 11.09 5.13
C ILE A 136 -23.01 12.00 4.53
N PRO A 137 -22.69 12.81 3.50
CA PRO A 137 -23.67 13.76 2.96
C PRO A 137 -24.81 13.03 2.24
N LEU A 138 -26.03 13.22 2.71
CA LEU A 138 -27.25 12.83 1.99
C LEU A 138 -27.56 13.88 0.93
N LEU A 139 -27.66 13.44 -0.32
CA LEU A 139 -28.02 14.30 -1.46
C LEU A 139 -29.53 14.37 -1.65
N GLN A 140 -30.22 13.26 -1.40
CA GLN A 140 -31.67 13.15 -1.48
C GLN A 140 -32.18 12.11 -0.46
N GLY A 141 -33.42 12.25 0.00
CA GLY A 141 -34.10 11.26 0.83
C GLY A 141 -34.33 11.70 2.27
N GLU A 142 -34.61 10.72 3.13
CA GLU A 142 -34.94 10.94 4.54
C GLU A 142 -33.68 11.16 5.40
N LYS A 143 -33.84 11.85 6.54
CA LYS A 143 -32.73 12.08 7.49
C LYS A 143 -32.21 10.78 8.12
N ASP A 144 -33.11 9.82 8.37
CA ASP A 144 -32.80 8.52 8.99
C ASP A 144 -33.12 7.35 8.02
N PRO A 145 -32.39 7.23 6.91
CA PRO A 145 -32.82 6.37 5.80
C PRO A 145 -32.82 4.87 6.13
N LEU A 146 -32.11 4.45 7.19
CA LEU A 146 -31.95 3.04 7.56
C LEU A 146 -32.72 2.65 8.82
N LYS A 147 -33.67 3.48 9.28
CA LYS A 147 -34.44 3.23 10.51
C LYS A 147 -35.43 2.07 10.39
N ALA A 148 -36.00 1.85 9.22
CA ALA A 148 -36.94 0.76 8.96
C ALA A 148 -36.21 -0.47 8.39
N PRO A 149 -36.68 -1.70 8.67
CA PRO A 149 -36.16 -2.90 8.01
C PRO A 149 -36.49 -2.89 6.51
N ASN A 150 -35.72 -3.64 5.72
CA ASN A 150 -35.89 -3.76 4.26
C ASN A 150 -35.75 -2.41 3.53
N THR A 151 -34.96 -1.48 4.07
CA THR A 151 -34.57 -0.25 3.37
C THR A 151 -33.09 -0.24 3.03
N VAL A 152 -32.74 0.57 2.02
CA VAL A 152 -31.38 0.75 1.54
C VAL A 152 -31.14 2.21 1.18
N ALA A 153 -29.95 2.70 1.52
CA ALA A 153 -29.42 3.94 1.00
C ALA A 153 -28.35 3.63 -0.03
N ILE A 154 -28.31 4.37 -1.14
CA ILE A 154 -27.42 4.09 -2.27
C ILE A 154 -26.53 5.29 -2.59
N SER A 155 -25.33 5.06 -3.12
CA SER A 155 -24.48 6.16 -3.57
C SER A 155 -25.05 6.79 -4.85
N HIS A 156 -24.77 8.07 -5.12
CA HIS A 156 -25.20 8.72 -6.36
C HIS A 156 -24.72 7.99 -7.63
N LEU A 157 -23.51 7.40 -7.63
CA LEU A 157 -23.03 6.61 -8.77
C LEU A 157 -23.79 5.29 -8.93
N ALA A 158 -24.26 4.69 -7.83
CA ALA A 158 -25.15 3.53 -7.92
C ALA A 158 -26.53 3.93 -8.43
N ALA A 159 -27.06 5.08 -7.99
CA ALA A 159 -28.30 5.63 -8.52
C ALA A 159 -28.20 5.85 -10.05
N GLU A 160 -27.15 6.52 -10.52
CA GLU A 160 -26.90 6.72 -11.96
C GLU A 160 -26.75 5.38 -12.71
N ARG A 161 -26.02 4.41 -12.15
CA ARG A 161 -25.78 3.10 -12.79
C ARG A 161 -27.06 2.27 -12.98
N TYR A 162 -27.97 2.28 -12.01
CA TYR A 162 -29.17 1.43 -12.05
C TYR A 162 -30.42 2.15 -12.57
N PHE A 163 -30.51 3.46 -12.40
CA PHE A 163 -31.70 4.25 -12.72
C PHE A 163 -31.48 5.24 -13.87
N GLY A 164 -30.23 5.56 -14.21
CA GLY A 164 -29.92 6.58 -15.20
C GLY A 164 -30.50 7.93 -14.78
N GLU A 165 -31.47 8.42 -15.55
CA GLU A 165 -32.22 9.65 -15.25
C GLU A 165 -33.48 9.42 -14.39
N GLU A 166 -33.87 8.15 -14.16
CA GLU A 166 -35.03 7.83 -13.33
C GLU A 166 -34.77 8.18 -11.85
N ARG A 167 -35.80 8.69 -11.16
CA ARG A 167 -35.73 8.99 -9.73
C ARG A 167 -35.68 7.68 -8.91
N PRO A 168 -34.60 7.43 -8.13
CA PRO A 168 -34.43 6.16 -7.41
C PRO A 168 -35.23 6.09 -6.10
N LEU A 169 -35.56 7.23 -5.48
CA LEU A 169 -36.23 7.26 -4.17
C LEU A 169 -37.62 6.61 -4.21
N GLY A 170 -37.92 5.78 -3.21
CA GLY A 170 -39.18 5.04 -3.08
C GLY A 170 -39.30 3.82 -4.00
N LYS A 171 -38.32 3.59 -4.89
CA LYS A 171 -38.26 2.40 -5.74
C LYS A 171 -37.72 1.21 -4.95
N THR A 172 -38.07 0.02 -5.40
CA THR A 172 -37.62 -1.24 -4.80
C THR A 172 -36.60 -1.90 -5.71
N ILE A 173 -35.45 -2.24 -5.12
CA ILE A 173 -34.46 -3.12 -5.75
C ILE A 173 -34.59 -4.52 -5.18
N LYS A 174 -34.27 -5.52 -6.00
CA LYS A 174 -34.35 -6.92 -5.62
C LYS A 174 -32.95 -7.49 -5.46
N VAL A 175 -32.65 -7.95 -4.25
CA VAL A 175 -31.37 -8.52 -3.85
C VAL A 175 -31.47 -10.04 -3.82
N ASN A 176 -30.50 -10.73 -4.42
CA ASN A 176 -30.42 -12.20 -4.52
C ASN A 176 -31.70 -12.87 -5.07
N GLY A 177 -32.49 -12.14 -5.86
CA GLY A 177 -33.72 -12.63 -6.48
C GLY A 177 -34.95 -12.75 -5.55
N ASN A 178 -34.82 -12.62 -4.24
CA ASN A 178 -35.94 -12.78 -3.29
C ASN A 178 -36.03 -11.74 -2.16
N GLU A 179 -35.04 -10.86 -2.00
CA GLU A 179 -35.07 -9.85 -0.96
C GLU A 179 -35.39 -8.47 -1.55
N ASP A 180 -36.58 -7.95 -1.26
CA ASP A 180 -37.00 -6.63 -1.71
C ASP A 180 -36.54 -5.55 -0.70
N TYR A 181 -35.84 -4.54 -1.23
CA TYR A 181 -35.36 -3.38 -0.47
C TYR A 181 -35.83 -2.07 -1.09
N MET A 182 -36.45 -1.21 -0.29
CA MET A 182 -36.88 0.12 -0.73
C MET A 182 -35.75 1.14 -0.57
N ILE A 183 -35.52 1.96 -1.60
CA ILE A 183 -34.51 3.02 -1.58
C ILE A 183 -35.08 4.24 -0.83
N THR A 184 -34.43 4.62 0.27
CA THR A 184 -34.86 5.72 1.14
C THR A 184 -33.97 6.95 1.06
N ALA A 185 -32.73 6.80 0.61
CA ALA A 185 -31.82 7.92 0.39
C ALA A 185 -30.77 7.65 -0.70
N VAL A 186 -30.28 8.77 -1.26
CA VAL A 186 -29.11 8.82 -2.14
C VAL A 186 -28.03 9.65 -1.45
N TYR A 187 -26.84 9.08 -1.25
CA TYR A 187 -25.72 9.74 -0.58
C TYR A 187 -24.54 10.00 -1.51
N LYS A 188 -23.69 10.97 -1.14
CA LYS A 188 -22.46 11.27 -1.87
C LYS A 188 -21.49 10.11 -1.72
N LYS A 189 -20.95 9.61 -2.84
CA LYS A 189 -20.03 8.47 -2.83
C LYS A 189 -18.80 8.78 -1.97
N MET A 190 -18.42 7.81 -1.15
CA MET A 190 -17.21 7.91 -0.34
C MET A 190 -15.96 7.93 -1.22
N PRO A 191 -14.95 8.74 -0.86
CA PRO A 191 -13.71 8.81 -1.63
C PRO A 191 -12.91 7.50 -1.49
N LYS A 192 -11.93 7.30 -2.39
CA LYS A 192 -11.11 6.07 -2.42
C LYS A 192 -10.22 5.88 -1.19
N ASN A 193 -9.96 6.94 -0.43
CA ASN A 193 -9.23 6.95 0.85
C ASN A 193 -10.20 6.93 2.05
N SER A 194 -11.14 5.98 2.04
CA SER A 194 -12.02 5.70 3.19
C SER A 194 -11.92 4.23 3.55
N ILE A 195 -11.98 3.87 4.82
CA ILE A 195 -12.09 2.44 5.20
C ILE A 195 -13.50 1.88 4.95
N VAL A 196 -14.53 2.73 4.87
CA VAL A 196 -15.93 2.33 4.61
C VAL A 196 -16.31 2.72 3.18
N LYS A 197 -15.92 1.89 2.22
CA LYS A 197 -16.27 2.07 0.80
C LYS A 197 -17.48 1.23 0.45
N SER A 198 -18.63 1.87 0.28
CA SER A 198 -19.82 1.17 -0.18
C SER A 198 -20.67 2.01 -1.11
N ASP A 199 -21.25 1.34 -2.09
CA ASP A 199 -22.29 1.90 -2.98
C ASP A 199 -23.71 1.61 -2.45
N PHE A 200 -23.87 0.65 -1.51
CA PHE A 200 -25.15 0.24 -0.93
C PHE A 200 -25.03 0.00 0.58
N LEU A 201 -25.80 0.77 1.35
CA LEU A 201 -25.93 0.62 2.80
C LEU A 201 -27.34 0.10 3.12
N PHE A 202 -27.44 -1.16 3.50
CA PHE A 202 -28.70 -1.81 3.88
C PHE A 202 -29.01 -1.56 5.35
N SER A 203 -30.29 -1.49 5.71
CA SER A 203 -30.67 -1.33 7.12
C SER A 203 -30.29 -2.54 7.97
N MET A 204 -29.54 -2.31 9.05
CA MET A 204 -29.25 -3.30 10.09
C MET A 204 -30.53 -3.81 10.78
N GLU A 205 -31.61 -3.03 10.81
CA GLU A 205 -32.90 -3.49 11.37
C GLU A 205 -33.47 -4.69 10.60
N THR A 206 -33.08 -4.86 9.33
CA THR A 206 -33.44 -6.04 8.53
C THR A 206 -32.94 -7.32 9.16
N ILE A 207 -31.64 -7.38 9.51
CA ILE A 207 -31.06 -8.59 10.12
C ILE A 207 -31.53 -8.77 11.56
N TYR A 208 -31.77 -7.68 12.31
CA TYR A 208 -32.34 -7.77 13.65
C TYR A 208 -33.79 -8.28 13.65
N LYS A 209 -34.60 -7.91 12.66
CA LYS A 209 -35.95 -8.46 12.49
C LYS A 209 -35.92 -9.94 12.12
N GLN A 210 -35.05 -10.33 11.19
CA GLN A 210 -34.91 -11.74 10.77
C GLN A 210 -34.30 -12.63 11.86
N ARG A 211 -33.36 -12.10 12.65
CA ARG A 211 -32.64 -12.83 13.70
C ARG A 211 -32.52 -11.97 14.97
N PRO A 212 -33.60 -11.86 15.76
CA PRO A 212 -33.66 -10.98 16.94
C PRO A 212 -32.53 -11.20 17.96
N ARG A 213 -32.06 -12.44 18.08
CA ARG A 213 -30.96 -12.81 19.00
C ARG A 213 -29.65 -12.09 18.69
N ILE A 214 -29.38 -11.70 17.44
CA ILE A 214 -28.13 -11.03 17.07
C ILE A 214 -28.00 -9.69 17.79
N ARG A 215 -29.10 -8.93 17.91
CA ARG A 215 -29.11 -7.58 18.47
C ARG A 215 -28.56 -7.52 19.90
N THR A 216 -28.78 -8.57 20.69
CA THR A 216 -28.39 -8.65 22.11
C THR A 216 -27.32 -9.70 22.37
N SER A 217 -26.67 -10.23 21.32
CA SER A 217 -25.72 -11.35 21.46
C SER A 217 -24.33 -10.87 21.88
N TRP A 218 -23.83 -11.43 22.98
CA TRP A 218 -22.43 -11.32 23.42
C TRP A 218 -21.62 -12.58 23.10
N THR A 219 -22.05 -13.35 22.10
CA THR A 219 -21.38 -14.60 21.69
C THR A 219 -21.01 -14.63 20.22
N TYR A 220 -21.57 -13.73 19.42
CA TYR A 220 -21.38 -13.68 17.97
C TYR A 220 -20.88 -12.30 17.53
N ASP A 221 -19.59 -12.20 17.29
CA ASP A 221 -18.86 -11.00 16.89
C ASP A 221 -18.76 -10.91 15.37
N TYR A 222 -19.79 -10.34 14.74
CA TYR A 222 -19.84 -10.23 13.28
C TYR A 222 -20.11 -8.79 12.82
N GLY A 223 -19.06 -8.10 12.37
CA GLY A 223 -19.08 -6.70 11.97
C GLY A 223 -18.37 -5.77 12.95
N SER A 224 -18.02 -4.58 12.45
CA SER A 224 -17.27 -3.56 13.17
C SER A 224 -18.19 -2.55 13.83
N THR A 225 -17.84 -2.14 15.05
CA THR A 225 -18.50 -1.06 15.78
C THR A 225 -17.57 0.12 15.87
N PHE A 226 -18.10 1.29 15.54
CA PHE A 226 -17.45 2.58 15.70
C PHE A 226 -18.19 3.37 16.77
N ILE A 227 -17.45 4.06 17.62
CA ILE A 227 -17.97 4.99 18.61
C ILE A 227 -17.43 6.39 18.32
N GLN A 228 -18.26 7.38 18.56
CA GLN A 228 -17.89 8.79 18.51
C GLN A 228 -17.84 9.32 19.95
N LEU A 229 -16.69 9.83 20.35
CA LEU A 229 -16.52 10.47 21.66
C LEU A 229 -16.79 11.98 21.57
N LYS A 230 -16.95 12.64 22.73
CA LYS A 230 -16.95 14.09 22.80
C LYS A 230 -15.57 14.64 22.39
N PRO A 231 -15.50 15.82 21.77
CA PRO A 231 -14.23 16.45 21.43
C PRO A 231 -13.29 16.56 22.65
N ASN A 232 -12.02 16.21 22.47
CA ASN A 232 -10.97 16.22 23.50
C ASN A 232 -11.16 15.22 24.65
N SER A 233 -12.03 14.21 24.50
CA SER A 233 -12.14 13.13 25.50
C SER A 233 -10.86 12.30 25.55
N ASP A 234 -10.45 11.89 26.75
CA ASP A 234 -9.37 10.91 26.90
C ASP A 234 -9.91 9.49 26.65
N TYR A 235 -9.86 9.07 25.39
CA TYR A 235 -10.30 7.73 24.99
C TYR A 235 -9.54 6.61 25.72
N LYS A 236 -8.31 6.85 26.21
CA LYS A 236 -7.53 5.86 26.96
C LYS A 236 -8.14 5.59 28.33
N LYS A 237 -8.84 6.57 28.92
CA LYS A 237 -9.62 6.34 30.14
C LYS A 237 -10.76 5.36 29.88
N LEU A 238 -11.53 5.57 28.81
CA LEU A 238 -12.60 4.65 28.40
C LEU A 238 -12.06 3.26 28.07
N GLU A 239 -10.90 3.18 27.42
CA GLU A 239 -10.22 1.92 27.13
C GLU A 239 -9.79 1.17 28.40
N LYS A 240 -9.22 1.87 29.38
CA LYS A 240 -8.68 1.26 30.60
C LYS A 240 -9.76 0.89 31.62
N GLU A 241 -10.83 1.67 31.70
CA GLU A 241 -11.88 1.51 32.73
C GLU A 241 -13.16 0.93 32.13
N GLY A 242 -13.67 1.51 31.05
CA GLY A 242 -15.01 1.17 30.56
C GLY A 242 -15.10 -0.08 29.70
N LEU A 243 -14.08 -0.37 28.89
CA LEU A 243 -14.06 -1.62 28.12
C LEU A 243 -13.96 -2.86 29.03
N PRO A 244 -13.12 -2.90 30.08
CA PRO A 244 -13.14 -3.99 31.06
C PRO A 244 -14.46 -4.12 31.81
N GLU A 245 -15.08 -3.00 32.21
CA GLU A 245 -16.39 -3.00 32.88
C GLU A 245 -17.49 -3.60 31.99
N MET A 246 -17.51 -3.25 30.70
CA MET A 246 -18.40 -3.86 29.70
C MET A 246 -18.29 -5.39 29.70
N ILE A 247 -17.06 -5.91 29.70
CA ILE A 247 -16.81 -7.36 29.69
C ILE A 247 -17.29 -7.98 31.00
N ALA A 248 -16.94 -7.35 32.13
CA ALA A 248 -17.30 -7.80 33.48
C ALA A 248 -18.81 -7.93 33.66
N ALA A 249 -19.56 -6.92 33.20
CA ALA A 249 -21.01 -6.86 33.33
C ALA A 249 -21.74 -7.87 32.42
N ASN A 250 -21.23 -8.13 31.21
CA ASN A 250 -22.02 -8.80 30.18
C ASN A 250 -21.64 -10.28 29.93
N TYR A 251 -20.36 -10.66 29.96
CA TYR A 251 -19.96 -12.02 29.56
C TYR A 251 -18.65 -12.55 30.14
N LYS A 252 -18.02 -11.87 31.10
CA LYS A 252 -16.78 -12.32 31.76
C LYS A 252 -16.90 -13.73 32.36
N LYS A 253 -17.99 -14.03 33.07
CA LYS A 253 -18.21 -15.36 33.68
C LYS A 253 -18.11 -16.50 32.67
N ARG A 254 -18.60 -16.28 31.44
CA ARG A 254 -18.52 -17.26 30.35
C ARG A 254 -17.08 -17.43 29.86
N LEU A 255 -16.33 -16.33 29.73
CA LEU A 255 -14.92 -16.39 29.33
C LEU A 255 -14.07 -17.11 30.39
N ASP A 256 -14.24 -16.76 31.67
CA ASP A 256 -13.52 -17.38 32.79
C ASP A 256 -13.77 -18.90 32.83
N SER A 257 -15.02 -19.33 32.62
CA SER A 257 -15.38 -20.76 32.56
C SER A 257 -14.72 -21.51 31.39
N GLN A 258 -14.16 -20.80 30.41
CA GLN A 258 -13.49 -21.38 29.24
C GLN A 258 -11.97 -21.16 29.25
N GLY A 259 -11.40 -20.63 30.34
CA GLY A 259 -9.99 -20.24 30.40
C GLY A 259 -9.62 -19.14 29.39
N LYS A 260 -10.62 -18.35 28.95
CA LYS A 260 -10.48 -17.31 27.92
C LYS A 260 -10.52 -15.93 28.54
N ARG A 261 -9.92 -14.96 27.84
CA ARG A 261 -9.99 -13.54 28.20
C ARG A 261 -10.03 -12.71 26.94
N ASP A 262 -10.97 -11.78 26.88
CA ASP A 262 -11.00 -10.77 25.83
C ASP A 262 -10.40 -9.47 26.37
N THR A 263 -9.60 -8.79 25.55
CA THR A 263 -9.09 -7.44 25.85
C THR A 263 -9.48 -6.53 24.70
N TYR A 264 -10.43 -5.65 24.97
CA TYR A 264 -10.93 -4.65 24.04
C TYR A 264 -10.03 -3.40 24.07
N TYR A 265 -9.90 -2.74 22.93
CA TYR A 265 -9.15 -1.48 22.77
C TYR A 265 -9.78 -0.61 21.68
N LEU A 266 -9.47 0.68 21.72
CA LEU A 266 -9.98 1.68 20.79
C LEU A 266 -8.89 2.03 19.77
N GLN A 267 -9.23 1.92 18.49
CA GLN A 267 -8.37 2.34 17.39
C GLN A 267 -8.89 3.65 16.82
N PRO A 268 -8.13 4.76 16.88
CA PRO A 268 -8.50 6.00 16.22
C PRO A 268 -8.74 5.76 14.72
N LEU A 269 -9.81 6.32 14.17
CA LEU A 269 -10.23 6.09 12.78
C LEU A 269 -9.08 6.35 11.78
N GLN A 270 -8.34 7.45 11.99
CA GLN A 270 -7.25 7.90 11.12
C GLN A 270 -6.01 6.97 11.13
N ASP A 271 -5.87 6.13 12.16
CA ASP A 271 -4.71 5.26 12.33
C ASP A 271 -4.95 3.85 11.77
N ILE A 272 -6.21 3.46 11.53
CA ILE A 272 -6.60 2.09 11.14
C ILE A 272 -5.84 1.66 9.88
N HIS A 273 -5.86 2.47 8.83
CA HIS A 273 -5.25 2.14 7.54
C HIS A 273 -3.73 1.93 7.60
N LEU A 274 -3.02 2.65 8.48
CA LEU A 274 -1.55 2.66 8.53
C LEU A 274 -0.96 1.78 9.63
N THR A 275 -1.73 1.43 10.65
CA THR A 275 -1.22 0.77 11.86
C THR A 275 -1.87 -0.57 12.14
N SER A 276 -3.09 -0.79 11.66
CA SER A 276 -3.82 -2.00 11.96
C SER A 276 -3.32 -3.18 11.13
N ASN A 277 -3.30 -4.36 11.74
CA ASN A 277 -2.95 -5.63 11.10
C ASN A 277 -3.63 -6.75 11.90
N ILE A 278 -4.96 -6.79 11.82
CA ILE A 278 -5.83 -7.73 12.54
C ILE A 278 -6.83 -8.34 11.55
N GLU A 279 -7.56 -9.38 11.94
CA GLU A 279 -8.50 -10.08 11.07
C GLU A 279 -9.78 -9.24 10.83
N TYR A 280 -10.44 -9.47 9.69
CA TYR A 280 -11.69 -8.81 9.28
C TYR A 280 -11.56 -7.29 9.06
N GLU A 281 -10.41 -6.84 8.57
CA GLU A 281 -10.25 -5.45 8.12
C GLU A 281 -11.18 -5.11 6.96
N SER A 282 -11.81 -3.93 7.00
CA SER A 282 -12.70 -3.47 5.93
C SER A 282 -11.95 -3.16 4.63
N GLU A 283 -10.71 -2.70 4.75
CA GLU A 283 -9.78 -2.48 3.64
C GLU A 283 -8.39 -3.02 4.03
N PRO A 284 -7.61 -3.58 3.09
CA PRO A 284 -6.25 -4.03 3.38
C PRO A 284 -5.38 -2.88 3.90
N PRO A 285 -4.81 -2.98 5.11
CA PRO A 285 -3.99 -1.92 5.67
C PRO A 285 -2.65 -1.83 4.93
N VAL A 286 -2.03 -0.66 5.01
CA VAL A 286 -0.67 -0.41 4.52
C VAL A 286 0.26 -0.22 5.70
N ASN A 287 1.49 -0.70 5.60
CA ASN A 287 2.47 -0.54 6.67
C ASN A 287 2.91 0.94 6.80
N GLY A 288 2.46 1.62 7.85
CA GLY A 288 2.78 3.03 8.13
C GLY A 288 4.28 3.32 8.32
N LYS A 289 5.10 2.32 8.69
CA LYS A 289 6.56 2.48 8.75
C LYS A 289 7.14 2.70 7.35
N ILE A 290 6.65 1.95 6.36
CA ILE A 290 7.05 2.08 4.95
C ILE A 290 6.68 3.49 4.43
N ILE A 291 5.46 3.95 4.73
CA ILE A 291 5.02 5.31 4.36
C ILE A 291 5.90 6.39 5.01
N SER A 292 6.33 6.19 6.25
CA SER A 292 7.22 7.12 6.94
C SER A 292 8.65 7.13 6.36
N ILE A 293 9.15 5.98 5.88
CA ILE A 293 10.42 5.89 5.15
C ILE A 293 10.34 6.65 3.83
N LEU A 294 9.27 6.44 3.05
CA LEU A 294 9.04 7.18 1.81
C LEU A 294 8.98 8.69 2.07
N PHE A 295 8.27 9.13 3.11
CA PHE A 295 8.26 10.53 3.53
C PHE A 295 9.68 11.06 3.79
N GLY A 296 10.50 10.32 4.56
CA GLY A 296 11.89 10.67 4.80
C GLY A 296 12.71 10.81 3.51
N PHE A 297 12.52 9.91 2.54
CA PHE A 297 13.18 10.01 1.23
C PHE A 297 12.76 11.23 0.43
N SER A 298 11.49 11.64 0.46
CA SER A 298 11.06 12.85 -0.24
C SER A 298 11.80 14.09 0.24
N ILE A 299 11.96 14.23 1.56
CA ILE A 299 12.72 15.30 2.19
C ILE A 299 14.19 15.20 1.77
N PHE A 300 14.74 13.98 1.78
CA PHE A 300 16.12 13.76 1.44
C PHE A 300 16.43 14.13 -0.02
N LEU A 301 15.58 13.76 -0.97
CA LEU A 301 15.75 14.11 -2.38
C LEU A 301 15.72 15.63 -2.61
N LEU A 302 14.86 16.36 -1.89
CA LEU A 302 14.86 17.83 -1.91
C LEU A 302 16.19 18.39 -1.39
N ILE A 303 16.69 17.85 -0.28
CA ILE A 303 17.98 18.27 0.29
C ILE A 303 19.12 18.03 -0.71
N ILE A 304 19.17 16.87 -1.37
CA ILE A 304 20.20 16.58 -2.40
C ILE A 304 20.09 17.56 -3.57
N ALA A 305 18.88 17.84 -4.04
CA ALA A 305 18.66 18.77 -5.15
C ALA A 305 19.16 20.18 -4.81
N TRP A 306 18.87 20.66 -3.60
CA TRP A 306 19.38 21.95 -3.11
C TRP A 306 20.89 21.92 -2.90
N ILE A 307 21.45 20.85 -2.34
CA ILE A 307 22.90 20.67 -2.20
C ILE A 307 23.60 20.76 -3.55
N ASN A 308 23.08 20.08 -4.56
CA ASN A 308 23.65 20.10 -5.90
C ASN A 308 23.60 21.50 -6.49
N PHE A 309 22.48 22.19 -6.35
CA PHE A 309 22.35 23.58 -6.76
C PHE A 309 23.35 24.50 -6.02
N ILE A 310 23.51 24.35 -4.70
CA ILE A 310 24.48 25.09 -3.88
C ILE A 310 25.89 24.83 -4.37
N ASN A 311 26.27 23.56 -4.54
CA ASN A 311 27.61 23.15 -4.90
C ASN A 311 28.04 23.72 -6.26
N LEU A 312 27.16 23.64 -7.26
CA LEU A 312 27.44 24.12 -8.60
C LEU A 312 27.39 25.64 -8.70
N THR A 313 26.46 26.29 -8.00
CA THR A 313 26.37 27.77 -7.97
C THR A 313 27.56 28.37 -7.21
N THR A 314 27.99 27.75 -6.09
CA THR A 314 29.17 28.17 -5.33
C THR A 314 30.45 28.02 -6.16
N ALA A 315 30.57 26.96 -6.95
CA ALA A 315 31.72 26.80 -7.82
C ALA A 315 31.79 27.88 -8.92
N ARG A 316 30.66 28.18 -9.56
CA ARG A 316 30.55 29.25 -10.57
C ARG A 316 30.81 30.65 -9.99
N SER A 317 30.61 30.81 -8.69
CA SER A 317 30.89 32.06 -7.98
C SER A 317 32.37 32.48 -8.09
N ILE A 318 33.29 31.52 -8.24
CA ILE A 318 34.73 31.76 -8.39
C ILE A 318 35.03 32.42 -9.74
N GLU A 319 34.39 32.00 -10.83
CA GLU A 319 34.55 32.64 -12.16
C GLU A 319 33.98 34.07 -12.17
N ARG A 320 32.93 34.32 -11.38
CA ARG A 320 32.35 35.67 -11.19
C ARG A 320 33.13 36.54 -10.21
N ALA A 321 34.18 36.02 -9.56
CA ALA A 321 34.93 36.77 -8.55
C ALA A 321 35.63 38.00 -9.15
N ASN A 322 36.07 37.92 -10.42
CA ASN A 322 36.67 39.05 -11.15
C ASN A 322 35.66 40.18 -11.38
N GLU A 323 34.45 39.85 -11.85
CA GLU A 323 33.36 40.81 -12.06
C GLU A 323 32.96 41.52 -10.76
N VAL A 324 32.87 40.75 -9.67
CA VAL A 324 32.55 41.28 -8.32
C VAL A 324 33.71 42.13 -7.77
N GLY A 325 34.95 41.75 -8.06
CA GLY A 325 36.15 42.52 -7.71
C GLY A 325 36.16 43.90 -8.36
N VAL A 326 35.91 43.97 -9.67
CA VAL A 326 35.81 45.24 -10.41
C VAL A 326 34.64 46.10 -9.90
N LYS A 327 33.48 45.50 -9.64
CA LYS A 327 32.31 46.22 -9.10
C LYS A 327 32.54 46.79 -7.69
N LYS A 328 33.23 46.05 -6.82
CA LYS A 328 33.62 46.54 -5.47
C LYS A 328 34.60 47.71 -5.57
N ILE A 329 35.52 47.69 -6.52
CA ILE A 329 36.47 48.79 -6.79
C ILE A 329 35.71 50.04 -7.31
N ASN A 330 34.69 49.83 -8.15
CA ASN A 330 33.82 50.90 -8.67
C ASN A 330 32.73 51.37 -7.69
N GLY A 331 32.85 51.09 -6.38
CA GLY A 331 31.97 51.62 -5.34
C GLY A 331 30.63 50.90 -5.15
N ALA A 332 30.42 49.71 -5.72
CA ALA A 332 29.19 48.96 -5.50
C ALA A 332 29.05 48.54 -4.02
N SER A 333 27.91 48.90 -3.39
CA SER A 333 27.63 48.52 -2.00
C SER A 333 27.54 47.00 -1.84
N LYS A 334 28.01 46.48 -0.70
CA LYS A 334 27.96 45.04 -0.39
C LYS A 334 26.53 44.49 -0.49
N MET A 335 25.54 45.27 -0.04
CA MET A 335 24.13 44.86 -0.05
C MET A 335 23.53 44.82 -1.47
N ASN A 336 23.96 45.71 -2.37
CA ASN A 336 23.49 45.71 -3.76
C ASN A 336 23.96 44.45 -4.52
N LEU A 337 25.18 43.98 -4.26
CA LEU A 337 25.70 42.75 -4.85
C LEU A 337 24.97 41.52 -4.31
N ILE A 338 24.77 41.42 -2.99
CA ILE A 338 24.05 40.30 -2.36
C ILE A 338 22.63 40.22 -2.89
N THR A 339 21.88 41.33 -2.85
CA THR A 339 20.49 41.36 -3.32
C THR A 339 20.38 41.08 -4.80
N GLN A 340 21.37 41.43 -5.63
CA GLN A 340 21.41 41.04 -7.03
C GLN A 340 21.55 39.51 -7.20
N PHE A 341 22.55 38.89 -6.57
CA PHE A 341 22.77 37.44 -6.67
C PHE A 341 21.59 36.63 -6.12
N LEU A 342 21.04 37.05 -4.98
CA LEU A 342 19.84 36.45 -4.40
C LEU A 342 18.65 36.55 -5.38
N SER A 343 18.48 37.70 -6.05
CA SER A 343 17.40 37.88 -7.05
C SER A 343 17.58 36.94 -8.25
N GLU A 344 18.79 36.77 -8.78
CA GLU A 344 19.08 35.87 -9.90
C GLU A 344 18.80 34.41 -9.54
N ALA A 345 19.27 33.96 -8.37
CA ALA A 345 19.07 32.60 -7.92
C ALA A 345 17.59 32.31 -7.57
N PHE A 346 16.89 33.29 -7.01
CA PHE A 346 15.45 33.20 -6.75
C PHE A 346 14.65 33.05 -8.05
N LEU A 347 14.92 33.87 -9.07
CA LEU A 347 14.28 33.76 -10.37
C LEU A 347 14.54 32.40 -11.05
N PHE A 348 15.78 31.88 -10.90
CA PHE A 348 16.13 30.56 -11.40
C PHE A 348 15.31 29.44 -10.74
N ASN A 349 15.20 29.46 -9.42
CA ASN A 349 14.44 28.46 -8.67
C ASN A 349 12.94 28.52 -8.98
N ILE A 350 12.37 29.74 -9.14
CA ILE A 350 10.98 29.89 -9.57
C ILE A 350 10.75 29.32 -10.97
N LEU A 351 11.66 29.59 -11.92
CA LEU A 351 11.55 29.03 -13.26
C LEU A 351 11.59 27.49 -13.23
N CYS A 352 12.49 26.91 -12.44
CA CYS A 352 12.56 25.46 -12.27
C CYS A 352 11.29 24.91 -11.63
N LEU A 353 10.76 25.58 -10.59
CA LEU A 353 9.50 25.18 -9.95
C LEU A 353 8.33 25.22 -10.94
N ALA A 354 8.21 26.28 -11.76
CA ALA A 354 7.16 26.40 -12.75
C ALA A 354 7.21 25.24 -13.76
N ILE A 355 8.40 24.89 -14.25
CA ILE A 355 8.61 23.74 -15.13
C ILE A 355 8.26 22.44 -14.40
N THR A 356 8.68 22.28 -13.14
CA THR A 356 8.33 21.11 -12.32
C THR A 356 6.84 20.95 -12.14
N ILE A 357 6.08 22.02 -11.89
CA ILE A 357 4.63 21.96 -11.73
C ILE A 357 3.96 21.51 -13.04
N VAL A 358 4.39 22.04 -14.18
CA VAL A 358 3.89 21.62 -15.50
C VAL A 358 4.17 20.13 -15.72
N LEU A 359 5.39 19.68 -15.46
CA LEU A 359 5.77 18.27 -15.59
C LEU A 359 5.03 17.37 -14.61
N PHE A 360 4.80 17.84 -13.38
CA PHE A 360 4.03 17.12 -12.37
C PHE A 360 2.62 16.84 -12.91
N TYR A 361 1.87 17.86 -13.35
CA TYR A 361 0.53 17.65 -13.91
C TYR A 361 0.52 16.83 -15.20
N ALA A 362 1.55 16.94 -16.05
CA ALA A 362 1.66 16.13 -17.26
C ALA A 362 1.88 14.64 -16.98
N LEU A 363 2.68 14.30 -15.96
CA LEU A 363 3.02 12.92 -15.60
C LEU A 363 2.10 12.30 -14.53
N ASN A 364 1.33 13.12 -13.80
CA ASN A 364 0.45 12.67 -12.72
C ASN A 364 -0.61 11.65 -13.17
N PRO A 365 -1.30 11.78 -14.32
CA PRO A 365 -2.27 10.77 -14.76
C PRO A 365 -1.68 9.36 -14.89
N TRP A 366 -0.46 9.27 -15.42
CA TRP A 366 0.28 8.01 -15.51
C TRP A 366 0.65 7.47 -14.13
N PHE A 367 1.15 8.33 -13.24
CA PHE A 367 1.46 7.99 -11.86
C PHE A 367 0.24 7.47 -11.08
N LYS A 368 -0.92 8.13 -11.23
CA LYS A 368 -2.21 7.76 -10.61
C LYS A 368 -2.75 6.43 -11.11
N THR A 369 -2.56 6.12 -12.39
CA THR A 369 -2.99 4.84 -12.96
C THR A 369 -2.23 3.67 -12.32
N ILE A 370 -0.93 3.85 -12.08
CA ILE A 370 -0.07 2.81 -11.49
C ILE A 370 -0.28 2.71 -9.98
N THR A 371 -0.35 3.84 -9.28
CA THR A 371 -0.47 3.88 -7.80
C THR A 371 -1.90 3.74 -7.29
N GLN A 372 -2.89 3.91 -8.17
CA GLN A 372 -4.32 3.80 -7.90
C GLN A 372 -4.86 4.78 -6.83
N ILE A 373 -4.19 5.91 -6.62
CA ILE A 373 -4.60 6.94 -5.66
C ILE A 373 -5.85 7.75 -6.11
N GLY A 374 -6.43 7.41 -7.25
CA GLY A 374 -7.63 8.06 -7.79
C GLY A 374 -7.42 9.52 -8.16
N ASP A 375 -8.44 10.33 -7.95
CA ASP A 375 -8.44 11.75 -8.31
C ASP A 375 -7.77 12.64 -7.24
N PHE A 376 -7.13 12.03 -6.24
CA PHE A 376 -6.44 12.75 -5.18
C PHE A 376 -5.48 13.79 -5.75
N ASN A 377 -5.58 15.03 -5.28
CA ASN A 377 -4.73 16.12 -5.73
C ASN A 377 -4.04 16.75 -4.53
N LEU A 378 -2.71 16.67 -4.54
CA LEU A 378 -1.88 17.16 -3.45
C LEU A 378 -2.04 18.66 -3.21
N PHE A 379 -2.23 19.45 -4.27
CA PHE A 379 -2.30 20.92 -4.19
C PHE A 379 -3.65 21.46 -3.72
N GLU A 380 -4.70 20.64 -3.68
CA GLU A 380 -6.01 21.02 -3.10
C GLU A 380 -5.96 21.09 -1.57
N HIS A 381 -4.95 20.50 -0.94
CA HIS A 381 -4.79 20.46 0.50
C HIS A 381 -4.06 21.72 0.99
N SER A 382 -4.80 22.68 1.57
CA SER A 382 -4.28 23.98 2.02
C SER A 382 -3.08 23.88 2.98
N LYS A 383 -3.10 22.92 3.91
CA LYS A 383 -1.97 22.65 4.83
C LYS A 383 -0.70 22.22 4.11
N PHE A 384 -0.85 21.35 3.11
CA PHE A 384 0.28 20.93 2.28
C PHE A 384 0.82 22.12 1.50
N LEU A 385 -0.04 22.87 0.82
CA LEU A 385 0.36 24.02 0.02
C LEU A 385 1.11 25.06 0.86
N GLY A 386 0.61 25.42 2.04
CA GLY A 386 1.28 26.33 2.95
C GLY A 386 2.65 25.81 3.41
N THR A 387 2.72 24.53 3.81
CA THR A 387 3.98 23.89 4.23
C THR A 387 4.99 23.79 3.09
N PHE A 388 4.54 23.44 1.89
CA PHE A 388 5.35 23.34 0.68
C PHE A 388 5.94 24.69 0.30
N ILE A 389 5.14 25.76 0.32
CA ILE A 389 5.61 27.13 0.05
C ILE A 389 6.69 27.53 1.08
N VAL A 390 6.44 27.29 2.37
CA VAL A 390 7.42 27.60 3.43
C VAL A 390 8.72 26.83 3.23
N ILE A 391 8.64 25.50 3.03
CA ILE A 391 9.82 24.65 2.82
C ILE A 391 10.59 25.08 1.55
N PHE A 392 9.87 25.39 0.47
CA PHE A 392 10.48 25.82 -0.79
C PHE A 392 11.19 27.18 -0.65
N VAL A 393 10.54 28.16 -0.01
CA VAL A 393 11.14 29.47 0.25
C VAL A 393 12.36 29.35 1.17
N LEU A 394 12.27 28.57 2.25
CA LEU A 394 13.40 28.30 3.13
C LEU A 394 14.54 27.60 2.38
N GLY A 395 14.23 26.63 1.52
CA GLY A 395 15.20 25.96 0.66
C GLY A 395 15.93 26.92 -0.27
N ILE A 396 15.23 27.88 -0.88
CA ILE A 396 15.85 28.94 -1.69
C ILE A 396 16.75 29.81 -0.82
N ILE A 397 16.27 30.26 0.35
CA ILE A 397 17.03 31.13 1.25
C ILE A 397 18.35 30.44 1.66
N ILE A 398 18.27 29.19 2.14
CA ILE A 398 19.45 28.42 2.56
C ILE A 398 20.40 28.21 1.38
N SER A 399 19.87 27.85 0.21
CA SER A 399 20.69 27.57 -0.96
C SER A 399 21.37 28.79 -1.57
N CYS A 400 20.82 29.99 -1.32
CA CYS A 400 21.35 31.24 -1.86
C CYS A 400 22.21 32.02 -0.87
N ILE A 401 21.96 31.91 0.44
CA ILE A 401 22.77 32.57 1.48
C ILE A 401 24.18 32.00 1.52
N TYR A 402 24.34 30.68 1.44
CA TYR A 402 25.66 30.04 1.57
C TYR A 402 26.67 30.51 0.50
N PRO A 403 26.37 30.48 -0.82
CA PRO A 403 27.25 31.04 -1.84
C PRO A 403 27.49 32.56 -1.66
N ALA A 404 26.46 33.32 -1.28
CA ALA A 404 26.53 34.77 -1.12
C ALA A 404 27.44 35.20 0.05
N VAL A 405 27.44 34.45 1.15
CA VAL A 405 28.32 34.69 2.31
C VAL A 405 29.77 34.33 1.97
N ILE A 406 29.99 33.23 1.25
CA ILE A 406 31.33 32.85 0.77
C ILE A 406 31.91 33.93 -0.15
N LEU A 407 31.13 34.39 -1.14
CA LEU A 407 31.48 35.46 -2.08
C LEU A 407 31.90 36.77 -1.39
N GLN A 408 31.28 37.08 -0.25
CA GLN A 408 31.59 38.29 0.51
C GLN A 408 32.96 38.24 1.19
N SER A 409 33.39 37.05 1.63
CA SER A 409 34.64 36.86 2.36
C SER A 409 35.91 37.08 1.51
N TYR A 410 35.75 37.26 0.20
CA TYR A 410 36.87 37.47 -0.72
C TYR A 410 37.41 38.91 -0.71
N LYS A 411 38.72 39.04 -0.51
CA LYS A 411 39.48 40.29 -0.65
C LYS A 411 39.81 40.53 -2.14
N PRO A 412 39.44 41.68 -2.75
CA PRO A 412 39.68 41.96 -4.17
C PRO A 412 41.16 41.82 -4.60
N VAL A 413 42.08 42.22 -3.72
CA VAL A 413 43.54 42.20 -3.98
C VAL A 413 44.10 40.79 -4.16
N THR A 414 43.55 39.78 -3.46
CA THR A 414 44.00 38.38 -3.60
C THR A 414 43.42 37.69 -4.83
N VAL A 415 42.28 38.16 -5.34
CA VAL A 415 41.64 37.64 -6.57
C VAL A 415 42.41 38.11 -7.79
N LEU A 416 42.79 39.39 -7.83
CA LEU A 416 43.53 40.00 -8.96
C LEU A 416 45.00 39.57 -9.05
N LYS A 417 45.61 39.06 -7.96
CA LYS A 417 47.01 38.58 -7.94
C LYS A 417 47.16 37.09 -8.30
N GLY A 418 46.09 36.38 -8.67
CA GLY A 418 46.15 34.97 -9.08
C GLY A 418 46.55 33.95 -7.99
N LYS A 419 46.87 34.40 -6.76
CA LYS A 419 47.24 33.54 -5.61
C LYS A 419 46.00 32.97 -4.91
N PHE A 420 45.12 32.34 -5.68
CA PHE A 420 43.87 31.76 -5.18
C PHE A 420 44.16 30.42 -4.47
N LYS A 421 44.18 30.41 -3.13
CA LYS A 421 44.13 29.16 -2.34
C LYS A 421 42.74 29.02 -1.72
N ASN A 422 42.00 27.99 -2.12
CA ASN A 422 40.71 27.64 -1.55
C ASN A 422 40.84 27.49 -0.02
N LYS A 423 39.97 28.15 0.75
CA LYS A 423 39.86 27.91 2.21
C LYS A 423 39.51 26.43 2.46
N ARG A 424 40.29 25.76 3.33
CA ARG A 424 40.14 24.33 3.69
C ARG A 424 38.71 23.94 4.10
N GLU A 425 38.01 24.82 4.82
CA GLU A 425 36.66 24.59 5.35
C GLU A 425 35.58 24.40 4.25
N GLY A 426 35.63 25.19 3.17
CA GLY A 426 34.64 25.11 2.08
C GLY A 426 34.80 23.86 1.19
N VAL A 427 36.01 23.29 1.16
CA VAL A 427 36.28 22.00 0.48
C VAL A 427 35.77 20.84 1.33
N PHE A 428 35.95 20.88 2.65
CA PHE A 428 35.47 19.83 3.57
C PHE A 428 33.94 19.70 3.53
N PHE A 429 33.21 20.81 3.67
CA PHE A 429 31.74 20.79 3.66
C PHE A 429 31.18 20.22 2.35
N ARG A 430 31.73 20.62 1.21
CA ARG A 430 31.36 20.06 -0.10
C ARG A 430 31.64 18.56 -0.17
N LYS A 431 32.80 18.12 0.35
CA LYS A 431 33.14 16.70 0.36
C LYS A 431 32.16 15.89 1.20
N LEU A 432 31.79 16.40 2.38
CA LEU A 432 30.79 15.77 3.25
C LEU A 432 29.43 15.62 2.54
N LEU A 433 28.93 16.69 1.90
CA LEU A 433 27.64 16.68 1.20
C LEU A 433 27.62 15.67 0.03
N VAL A 434 28.70 15.62 -0.75
CA VAL A 434 28.83 14.65 -1.85
C VAL A 434 28.92 13.22 -1.31
N THR A 435 29.66 12.99 -0.23
CA THR A 435 29.71 11.68 0.42
C THR A 435 28.33 11.25 0.89
N LEU A 436 27.56 12.12 1.55
CA LEU A 436 26.18 11.81 1.98
C LEU A 436 25.32 11.40 0.79
N GLN A 437 25.34 12.15 -0.32
CA GLN A 437 24.60 11.82 -1.54
C GLN A 437 24.89 10.39 -2.04
N PHE A 438 26.16 9.98 -2.04
CA PHE A 438 26.54 8.63 -2.41
C PHE A 438 26.08 7.58 -1.39
N VAL A 439 26.14 7.88 -0.09
CA VAL A 439 25.64 6.98 0.95
C VAL A 439 24.19 6.60 0.65
N ILE A 440 23.34 7.59 0.38
CA ILE A 440 21.91 7.34 0.12
C ILE A 440 21.70 6.63 -1.20
N SER A 441 22.44 7.01 -2.25
CA SER A 441 22.35 6.35 -3.56
C SER A 441 22.64 4.85 -3.43
N VAL A 442 23.67 4.49 -2.66
CA VAL A 442 23.98 3.09 -2.36
C VAL A 442 22.89 2.44 -1.51
N VAL A 443 22.41 3.08 -0.44
CA VAL A 443 21.32 2.55 0.41
C VAL A 443 20.03 2.29 -0.40
N LEU A 444 19.67 3.20 -1.30
CA LEU A 444 18.50 3.07 -2.18
C LEU A 444 18.69 1.98 -3.23
N LEU A 445 19.85 1.88 -3.85
CA LEU A 445 20.17 0.81 -4.81
C LEU A 445 20.11 -0.57 -4.14
N CYS A 446 20.74 -0.73 -2.97
CA CYS A 446 20.64 -1.94 -2.16
C CYS A 446 19.18 -2.26 -1.85
N GLY A 447 18.40 -1.26 -1.40
CA GLY A 447 16.98 -1.43 -1.12
C GLY A 447 16.16 -1.87 -2.31
N THR A 448 16.46 -1.33 -3.49
CA THR A 448 15.72 -1.65 -4.71
C THR A 448 15.91 -3.12 -5.05
N LEU A 449 17.17 -3.58 -5.00
CA LEU A 449 17.52 -4.96 -5.27
C LEU A 449 16.95 -5.91 -4.20
N ILE A 450 17.08 -5.56 -2.91
CA ILE A 450 16.55 -6.36 -1.79
C ILE A 450 15.03 -6.44 -1.85
N ALA A 451 14.34 -5.31 -2.06
CA ALA A 451 12.89 -5.28 -2.13
C ALA A 451 12.39 -6.03 -3.37
N TYR A 452 13.05 -5.87 -4.52
CA TYR A 452 12.77 -6.65 -5.72
C TYR A 452 12.88 -8.15 -5.44
N LYS A 453 14.00 -8.60 -4.86
CA LYS A 453 14.22 -10.00 -4.50
C LYS A 453 13.22 -10.52 -3.48
N GLN A 454 12.86 -9.71 -2.49
CA GLN A 454 11.85 -10.05 -1.50
C GLN A 454 10.48 -10.24 -2.16
N ALA A 455 10.06 -9.37 -3.08
CA ALA A 455 8.76 -9.55 -3.73
C ALA A 455 8.76 -10.72 -4.72
N THR A 456 9.84 -10.93 -5.48
CA THR A 456 9.97 -12.11 -6.35
C THR A 456 9.91 -13.39 -5.52
N PHE A 457 10.61 -13.43 -4.38
CA PHE A 457 10.53 -14.55 -3.44
C PHE A 457 9.09 -14.82 -2.96
N LEU A 458 8.33 -13.77 -2.59
CA LEU A 458 6.93 -13.95 -2.21
C LEU A 458 6.02 -14.42 -3.35
N MET A 459 6.34 -14.07 -4.60
CA MET A 459 5.57 -14.50 -5.78
C MET A 459 5.86 -15.95 -6.19
N GLU A 460 7.09 -16.42 -5.98
CA GLU A 460 7.53 -17.76 -6.35
C GLU A 460 7.40 -18.77 -5.22
N LYS A 461 7.23 -18.32 -3.98
CA LYS A 461 7.12 -19.19 -2.82
C LYS A 461 5.86 -20.06 -2.92
N ASP A 462 6.06 -21.36 -2.71
CA ASP A 462 4.99 -22.35 -2.69
C ASP A 462 4.00 -22.04 -1.56
N MET A 463 2.71 -21.96 -1.91
CA MET A 463 1.62 -21.74 -0.97
C MET A 463 1.12 -23.06 -0.35
N GLY A 464 1.65 -24.22 -0.75
CA GLY A 464 1.15 -25.54 -0.36
C GLY A 464 -0.13 -25.95 -1.09
N ILE A 465 -0.57 -25.14 -2.07
CA ILE A 465 -1.76 -25.33 -2.90
C ILE A 465 -1.46 -24.91 -4.34
N ASN A 466 -1.86 -25.75 -5.30
CA ASN A 466 -1.75 -25.47 -6.72
C ASN A 466 -3.03 -24.79 -7.24
N TYR A 467 -2.98 -23.46 -7.34
CA TYR A 467 -4.06 -22.62 -7.87
C TYR A 467 -3.88 -22.24 -9.34
N ALA A 468 -2.85 -22.76 -10.01
CA ALA A 468 -2.55 -22.41 -11.38
C ALA A 468 -3.71 -22.82 -12.31
N GLN A 469 -3.98 -21.99 -13.32
CA GLN A 469 -5.01 -22.21 -14.34
C GLN A 469 -6.41 -22.45 -13.75
N SER A 470 -6.69 -21.89 -12.56
CA SER A 470 -7.97 -22.04 -11.88
C SER A 470 -8.87 -20.84 -12.12
N ILE A 471 -10.06 -21.10 -12.66
CA ILE A 471 -11.15 -20.13 -12.82
C ILE A 471 -12.17 -20.40 -11.73
N VAL A 472 -12.56 -19.35 -11.02
CA VAL A 472 -13.61 -19.37 -10.02
C VAL A 472 -14.85 -18.73 -10.62
N ILE A 473 -15.98 -19.42 -10.54
CA ILE A 473 -17.31 -18.89 -10.81
C ILE A 473 -18.02 -18.76 -9.45
N LYS A 474 -18.56 -17.58 -9.15
CA LYS A 474 -19.33 -17.39 -7.93
C LYS A 474 -20.65 -18.16 -8.03
N ALA A 475 -21.05 -18.83 -6.97
CA ALA A 475 -22.31 -19.54 -6.94
C ALA A 475 -23.48 -18.54 -7.11
N PRO A 476 -24.46 -18.87 -7.96
CA PRO A 476 -25.60 -18.00 -8.22
C PRO A 476 -26.41 -17.78 -6.94
N LYS A 477 -26.80 -16.52 -6.69
CA LYS A 477 -27.65 -16.16 -5.54
C LYS A 477 -29.07 -15.91 -6.03
N THR A 478 -29.85 -16.99 -6.05
CA THR A 478 -31.24 -16.97 -6.51
C THR A 478 -32.21 -17.04 -5.33
N GLY A 479 -33.45 -16.66 -5.61
CA GLY A 479 -34.57 -16.81 -4.68
C GLY A 479 -35.12 -18.23 -4.55
N GLU A 480 -34.54 -19.19 -5.27
CA GLU A 480 -35.03 -20.56 -5.42
C GLU A 480 -34.85 -21.35 -4.12
N LYS A 481 -35.58 -22.47 -4.00
CA LYS A 481 -35.37 -23.37 -2.87
C LYS A 481 -33.96 -23.95 -2.94
N GLN A 482 -33.33 -24.11 -1.77
CA GLN A 482 -31.97 -24.65 -1.63
C GLN A 482 -31.78 -25.97 -2.41
N SER A 483 -32.78 -26.86 -2.40
CA SER A 483 -32.72 -28.14 -3.12
C SER A 483 -32.71 -27.98 -4.64
N GLU A 484 -33.53 -27.06 -5.18
CA GLU A 484 -33.61 -26.80 -6.63
C GLU A 484 -32.32 -26.17 -7.13
N LEU A 485 -31.80 -25.18 -6.40
CA LEU A 485 -30.51 -24.55 -6.69
C LEU A 485 -29.37 -25.57 -6.69
N GLN A 486 -29.35 -26.48 -5.71
CA GLN A 486 -28.36 -27.54 -5.64
C GLN A 486 -28.44 -28.48 -6.84
N SER A 487 -29.63 -28.94 -7.23
CA SER A 487 -29.81 -29.79 -8.40
C SER A 487 -29.35 -29.08 -9.68
N LYS A 488 -29.68 -27.80 -9.87
CA LYS A 488 -29.21 -27.02 -11.02
C LYS A 488 -27.69 -26.88 -11.06
N ILE A 489 -27.05 -26.58 -9.93
CA ILE A 489 -25.58 -26.47 -9.86
C ILE A 489 -24.92 -27.82 -10.17
N LEU A 490 -25.47 -28.94 -9.72
CA LEU A 490 -24.95 -30.27 -10.02
C LEU A 490 -25.08 -30.61 -11.51
N LEU A 491 -26.24 -30.35 -12.13
CA LEU A 491 -26.42 -30.53 -13.57
C LEU A 491 -25.46 -29.65 -14.39
N MET A 492 -25.33 -28.39 -13.98
CA MET A 492 -24.37 -27.47 -14.58
C MET A 492 -22.93 -27.98 -14.40
N LYS A 493 -22.55 -28.48 -13.23
CA LYS A 493 -21.23 -29.11 -13.01
C LYS A 493 -21.01 -30.24 -14.01
N ASP A 494 -21.97 -31.16 -14.16
CA ASP A 494 -21.83 -32.30 -15.05
C ASP A 494 -21.57 -31.84 -16.50
N GLU A 495 -22.33 -30.85 -16.97
CA GLU A 495 -22.13 -30.25 -18.30
C GLU A 495 -20.78 -29.53 -18.44
N LEU A 496 -20.36 -28.76 -17.42
CA LEU A 496 -19.07 -28.08 -17.41
C LEU A 496 -17.90 -29.07 -17.45
N THR A 497 -18.02 -30.21 -16.77
CA THR A 497 -16.97 -31.25 -16.76
C THR A 497 -16.88 -32.06 -18.05
N GLN A 498 -17.88 -31.98 -18.93
CA GLN A 498 -17.82 -32.60 -20.26
C GLN A 498 -17.00 -31.77 -21.27
N ILE A 499 -16.69 -30.50 -20.96
CA ILE A 499 -15.81 -29.67 -21.78
C ILE A 499 -14.39 -30.28 -21.77
N PRO A 500 -13.82 -30.69 -22.91
CA PRO A 500 -12.50 -31.32 -22.97
C PRO A 500 -11.36 -30.50 -22.33
N GLU A 501 -11.49 -29.16 -22.37
CA GLU A 501 -10.55 -28.20 -21.83
C GLU A 501 -10.62 -28.08 -20.29
N VAL A 502 -11.71 -28.52 -19.65
CA VAL A 502 -11.88 -28.56 -18.19
C VAL A 502 -11.23 -29.84 -17.66
N LYS A 503 -10.13 -29.70 -16.90
CA LYS A 503 -9.33 -30.82 -16.37
C LYS A 503 -9.64 -31.18 -14.93
N GLY A 504 -10.37 -30.32 -14.23
CA GLY A 504 -10.75 -30.55 -12.84
C GLY A 504 -11.85 -29.60 -12.42
N PHE A 505 -12.60 -30.02 -11.42
CA PHE A 505 -13.70 -29.26 -10.85
C PHE A 505 -13.73 -29.49 -9.33
N THR A 506 -13.96 -28.46 -8.53
CA THR A 506 -14.22 -28.59 -7.09
C THR A 506 -15.15 -27.49 -6.57
N PHE A 507 -15.77 -27.73 -5.41
CA PHE A 507 -16.51 -26.74 -4.63
C PHE A 507 -15.81 -26.41 -3.31
N SER A 508 -15.93 -25.16 -2.89
CA SER A 508 -15.53 -24.74 -1.55
C SER A 508 -16.36 -23.57 -1.02
N SER A 509 -16.41 -23.44 0.31
CA SER A 509 -17.07 -22.32 1.01
C SER A 509 -16.33 -21.00 0.83
N ASP A 510 -15.02 -21.06 0.66
CA ASP A 510 -14.12 -19.93 0.50
C ASP A 510 -13.10 -20.29 -0.59
N ILE A 511 -12.34 -19.32 -1.11
CA ILE A 511 -11.26 -19.55 -2.07
C ILE A 511 -9.92 -19.07 -1.54
N PRO A 512 -8.80 -19.61 -2.02
CA PRO A 512 -7.48 -19.04 -1.74
C PRO A 512 -7.40 -17.55 -2.13
N GLY A 513 -6.63 -16.77 -1.37
CA GLY A 513 -6.50 -15.31 -1.58
C GLY A 513 -7.51 -14.47 -0.76
N GLN A 514 -8.25 -15.07 0.18
CA GLN A 514 -9.11 -14.38 1.15
C GLN A 514 -9.17 -15.11 2.50
N GLU A 515 -9.73 -14.46 3.51
CA GLU A 515 -9.92 -15.04 4.85
C GLU A 515 -11.01 -16.12 4.82
N ILE A 516 -10.79 -17.22 5.56
CA ILE A 516 -11.81 -18.24 5.81
C ILE A 516 -12.85 -17.65 6.77
N GLN A 517 -14.08 -17.47 6.29
CA GLN A 517 -15.11 -16.73 7.04
C GLN A 517 -15.73 -17.52 8.19
N HIS A 518 -15.65 -18.86 8.13
CA HIS A 518 -16.28 -19.73 9.11
C HIS A 518 -15.28 -20.25 10.13
N TRP A 519 -15.66 -20.17 11.40
CA TRP A 519 -14.93 -20.78 12.50
C TRP A 519 -15.87 -21.50 13.46
N PHE A 520 -15.33 -22.44 14.20
CA PHE A 520 -16.05 -23.16 15.25
C PHE A 520 -15.12 -23.57 16.38
N GLY A 521 -15.71 -23.82 17.54
CA GLY A 521 -15.02 -24.44 18.66
C GLY A 521 -14.89 -25.94 18.44
N CYS A 522 -13.69 -26.50 18.58
CA CYS A 522 -13.42 -27.93 18.52
C CYS A 522 -12.60 -28.36 19.74
N ARG A 523 -12.78 -29.60 20.19
CA ARG A 523 -12.01 -30.21 21.29
C ARG A 523 -11.84 -31.70 21.07
N ARG A 524 -10.93 -32.33 21.79
CA ARG A 524 -10.83 -33.79 21.84
C ARG A 524 -12.04 -34.41 22.50
N LYS A 525 -12.48 -35.57 22.00
CA LYS A 525 -13.47 -36.41 22.69
C LYS A 525 -12.89 -36.89 24.02
N GLY A 526 -13.66 -36.81 25.10
CA GLY A 526 -13.24 -37.18 26.46
C GLY A 526 -12.53 -36.09 27.27
N TYR A 527 -12.25 -34.93 26.67
CA TYR A 527 -11.69 -33.76 27.36
C TYR A 527 -12.80 -32.76 27.74
N ASP A 528 -12.52 -31.94 28.77
CA ASP A 528 -13.46 -30.95 29.30
C ASP A 528 -13.91 -29.92 28.24
N HIS A 529 -15.12 -29.38 28.39
CA HIS A 529 -15.67 -28.31 27.56
C HIS A 529 -14.82 -27.02 27.60
N THR A 530 -14.01 -26.87 28.64
CA THR A 530 -13.05 -25.78 28.82
C THR A 530 -11.88 -25.81 27.82
N ASP A 531 -11.62 -26.97 27.19
CA ASP A 531 -10.55 -27.21 26.20
C ASP A 531 -11.00 -26.93 24.74
N SER A 532 -12.11 -26.20 24.55
CA SER A 532 -12.62 -25.91 23.19
C SER A 532 -11.88 -24.74 22.54
N ASN A 533 -11.02 -25.05 21.57
CA ASN A 533 -10.21 -24.11 20.81
C ASN A 533 -10.92 -23.69 19.50
N GLY A 534 -10.60 -22.50 18.99
CA GLY A 534 -11.16 -22.00 17.73
C GLY A 534 -10.39 -22.52 16.51
N TYR A 535 -11.13 -22.98 15.50
CA TYR A 535 -10.60 -23.48 14.23
C TYR A 535 -11.34 -22.85 13.05
N PHE A 536 -10.61 -22.59 11.98
CA PHE A 536 -11.18 -22.18 10.70
C PHE A 536 -11.77 -23.41 10.00
N GLN A 537 -13.00 -23.30 9.53
CA GLN A 537 -13.69 -24.37 8.83
C GLN A 537 -13.74 -24.06 7.34
N LEU A 538 -13.11 -24.92 6.54
CA LEU A 538 -13.33 -24.91 5.11
C LEU A 538 -14.31 -26.03 4.76
N SER A 539 -15.42 -25.68 4.11
CA SER A 539 -16.38 -26.68 3.66
C SER A 539 -16.07 -27.00 2.21
N VAL A 540 -15.78 -28.26 1.90
CA VAL A 540 -15.22 -28.69 0.62
C VAL A 540 -15.93 -29.93 0.09
N ASP A 541 -15.77 -30.22 -1.20
CA ASP A 541 -16.13 -31.51 -1.78
C ASP A 541 -14.98 -32.55 -1.64
N ASP A 542 -15.21 -33.74 -2.17
CA ASP A 542 -14.26 -34.85 -2.15
C ASP A 542 -13.06 -34.65 -3.07
N GLN A 543 -13.14 -33.74 -4.05
CA GLN A 543 -12.08 -33.48 -5.02
C GLN A 543 -11.15 -32.33 -4.63
N PHE A 544 -11.53 -31.49 -3.66
CA PHE A 544 -10.80 -30.27 -3.30
C PHE A 544 -9.30 -30.47 -3.05
N LEU A 545 -8.94 -31.46 -2.23
CA LEU A 545 -7.54 -31.71 -1.86
C LEU A 545 -6.71 -32.20 -3.06
N GLU A 546 -7.30 -33.03 -3.92
CA GLU A 546 -6.65 -33.48 -5.17
C GLU A 546 -6.55 -32.34 -6.20
N PHE A 547 -7.61 -31.54 -6.33
CA PHE A 547 -7.68 -30.39 -7.23
C PHE A 547 -6.55 -29.39 -6.98
N TYR A 548 -6.33 -29.06 -5.70
CA TYR A 548 -5.26 -28.17 -5.26
C TYR A 548 -3.93 -28.90 -5.01
N ASN A 549 -3.86 -30.21 -5.20
CA ASN A 549 -2.66 -31.02 -4.95
C ASN A 549 -2.07 -30.80 -3.55
N VAL A 550 -2.94 -30.77 -2.52
CA VAL A 550 -2.53 -30.60 -1.13
C VAL A 550 -1.89 -31.89 -0.63
N LYS A 551 -0.69 -31.79 -0.06
CA LYS A 551 0.07 -32.95 0.40
C LYS A 551 -0.59 -33.61 1.62
N LEU A 552 -0.96 -34.88 1.48
CA LEU A 552 -1.41 -35.73 2.59
C LEU A 552 -0.19 -36.25 3.37
N LEU A 553 -0.19 -36.09 4.69
CA LEU A 553 0.87 -36.58 5.58
C LEU A 553 0.51 -37.91 6.23
N ALA A 554 -0.75 -38.09 6.66
CA ALA A 554 -1.24 -39.34 7.23
C ALA A 554 -2.74 -39.54 6.97
N GLY A 555 -3.18 -40.80 7.01
CA GLY A 555 -4.59 -41.17 6.83
C GLY A 555 -5.00 -41.26 5.36
N ARG A 556 -6.17 -40.70 5.02
CA ARG A 556 -6.73 -40.73 3.67
C ARG A 556 -7.53 -39.47 3.34
N LEU A 557 -7.80 -39.27 2.05
CA LEU A 557 -8.72 -38.24 1.54
C LEU A 557 -10.19 -38.66 1.71
N PHE A 558 -11.09 -37.70 1.46
CA PHE A 558 -12.53 -37.96 1.37
C PHE A 558 -12.85 -38.88 0.20
N ARG A 559 -13.89 -39.71 0.34
CA ARG A 559 -14.38 -40.57 -0.74
C ARG A 559 -15.70 -40.03 -1.31
N LYS A 560 -15.92 -40.26 -2.60
CA LYS A 560 -17.20 -40.00 -3.26
C LYS A 560 -18.33 -40.76 -2.55
N GLY A 561 -19.44 -40.08 -2.25
CA GLY A 561 -20.59 -40.64 -1.54
C GLY A 561 -20.39 -40.84 -0.02
N GLU A 562 -19.22 -40.50 0.56
CA GLU A 562 -18.94 -40.75 1.98
C GLU A 562 -19.94 -40.06 2.91
N LYS A 563 -20.49 -38.91 2.51
CA LYS A 563 -21.52 -38.20 3.28
C LYS A 563 -22.81 -39.02 3.46
N GLU A 564 -23.19 -39.82 2.47
CA GLU A 564 -24.41 -40.64 2.46
C GLU A 564 -24.32 -41.79 3.47
N THR A 565 -23.10 -42.18 3.86
CA THR A 565 -22.84 -43.22 4.86
C THR A 565 -23.13 -42.77 6.30
N GLY A 566 -23.45 -41.49 6.53
CA GLY A 566 -23.74 -40.93 7.85
C GLY A 566 -22.51 -40.68 8.73
N THR A 567 -21.31 -41.08 8.31
CA THR A 567 -20.07 -40.84 9.07
C THR A 567 -19.61 -39.39 8.90
N LYS A 568 -19.53 -38.65 9.99
CA LYS A 568 -19.00 -37.28 10.02
C LYS A 568 -17.47 -37.33 10.05
N SER A 569 -16.84 -37.21 8.88
CA SER A 569 -15.37 -37.21 8.72
C SER A 569 -14.82 -35.79 8.55
N ILE A 570 -13.60 -35.56 9.04
CA ILE A 570 -12.83 -34.31 8.82
C ILE A 570 -11.38 -34.60 8.48
N ILE A 571 -10.76 -33.63 7.80
CA ILE A 571 -9.32 -33.58 7.56
C ILE A 571 -8.78 -32.30 8.22
N MET A 572 -7.59 -32.36 8.81
CA MET A 572 -6.96 -31.22 9.48
C MET A 572 -5.60 -30.92 8.85
N ASN A 573 -5.18 -29.66 8.87
CA ASN A 573 -3.76 -29.35 8.65
C ASN A 573 -2.93 -29.56 9.94
N VAL A 574 -1.62 -29.50 9.81
CA VAL A 574 -0.68 -29.66 10.94
C VAL A 574 -0.98 -28.68 12.07
N LYS A 575 -1.21 -27.39 11.77
CA LYS A 575 -1.56 -26.40 12.80
C LYS A 575 -2.84 -26.71 13.57
N ALA A 576 -3.86 -27.28 12.92
CA ALA A 576 -5.08 -27.71 13.61
C ALA A 576 -4.85 -28.94 14.49
N MET A 577 -4.07 -29.90 14.01
CA MET A 577 -3.65 -31.08 14.77
C MET A 577 -2.89 -30.68 16.05
N GLU A 578 -1.88 -29.81 15.91
CA GLU A 578 -1.09 -29.31 17.06
C GLU A 578 -1.99 -28.57 18.06
N ARG A 579 -2.89 -27.71 17.56
CA ARG A 579 -3.81 -26.94 18.42
C ARG A 579 -4.84 -27.80 19.15
N VAL A 580 -5.26 -28.92 18.57
CA VAL A 580 -6.13 -29.89 19.29
C VAL A 580 -5.33 -30.78 20.24
N GLY A 581 -3.99 -30.68 20.23
CA GLY A 581 -3.07 -31.28 21.18
C GLY A 581 -2.31 -32.52 20.69
N TYR A 582 -2.48 -32.95 19.43
CA TYR A 582 -1.78 -34.13 18.89
C TYR A 582 -0.38 -33.72 18.44
N LYS A 583 0.63 -34.56 18.71
CA LYS A 583 2.03 -34.23 18.38
C LYS A 583 2.45 -34.75 17.02
N THR A 584 1.88 -35.88 16.57
CA THR A 584 2.21 -36.47 15.28
C THR A 584 0.96 -36.75 14.45
N PRO A 585 1.05 -36.71 13.10
CA PRO A 585 -0.06 -37.02 12.21
C PRO A 585 -0.70 -38.39 12.50
N GLU A 586 0.10 -39.41 12.79
CA GLU A 586 -0.35 -40.78 13.03
C GLU A 586 -1.17 -40.90 14.33
N GLU A 587 -0.82 -40.12 15.35
CA GLU A 587 -1.54 -40.06 16.62
C GLU A 587 -2.95 -39.48 16.44
N ALA A 588 -3.12 -38.54 15.50
CA ALA A 588 -4.40 -37.86 15.30
C ALA A 588 -5.42 -38.70 14.50
N ILE A 589 -4.96 -39.58 13.61
CA ILE A 589 -5.85 -40.37 12.74
C ILE A 589 -6.74 -41.32 13.57
N ASN A 590 -7.98 -41.52 13.09
CA ASN A 590 -9.01 -42.35 13.71
C ASN A 590 -9.53 -41.89 15.07
N ASN A 591 -8.99 -40.82 15.63
CA ASN A 591 -9.54 -40.18 16.82
C ASN A 591 -10.76 -39.31 16.49
N PHE A 592 -11.51 -38.99 17.54
CA PHE A 592 -12.71 -38.16 17.45
C PHE A 592 -12.50 -36.82 18.10
N VAL A 593 -13.02 -35.79 17.44
CA VAL A 593 -13.15 -34.45 17.99
C VAL A 593 -14.61 -34.09 18.11
N VAL A 594 -14.91 -33.23 19.06
CA VAL A 594 -16.27 -32.77 19.35
C VAL A 594 -16.32 -31.27 19.08
N THR A 595 -17.28 -30.85 18.26
CA THR A 595 -17.51 -29.44 17.97
C THR A 595 -18.41 -28.80 19.03
N GLY A 596 -18.46 -27.46 19.08
CA GLY A 596 -19.31 -26.72 20.01
C GLY A 596 -20.82 -27.00 19.94
N ARG A 597 -21.29 -27.77 18.95
CA ARG A 597 -22.67 -28.29 18.87
C ARG A 597 -22.82 -29.71 19.44
N ASN A 598 -21.81 -30.22 20.14
CA ASN A 598 -21.68 -31.62 20.56
C ASN A 598 -21.78 -32.62 19.38
N GLU A 599 -21.41 -32.18 18.17
CA GLU A 599 -21.28 -33.09 17.04
C GLU A 599 -19.88 -33.71 17.04
N GLU A 600 -19.82 -35.04 16.97
CA GLU A 600 -18.58 -35.79 16.86
C GLU A 600 -18.14 -35.89 15.40
N PHE A 601 -16.85 -35.68 15.16
CA PHE A 601 -16.21 -35.87 13.86
C PHE A 601 -14.98 -36.76 14.00
N LYS A 602 -14.84 -37.71 13.08
CA LYS A 602 -13.66 -38.59 13.00
C LYS A 602 -12.57 -37.91 12.17
N ILE A 603 -11.36 -37.84 12.71
CA ILE A 603 -10.18 -37.40 11.96
C ILE A 603 -9.76 -38.55 11.03
N ILE A 604 -9.86 -38.33 9.72
CA ILE A 604 -9.53 -39.35 8.72
C ILE A 604 -8.24 -39.06 7.95
N GLY A 605 -7.74 -37.82 8.00
CA GLY A 605 -6.54 -37.40 7.30
C GLY A 605 -5.90 -36.16 7.94
N ILE A 606 -4.57 -36.09 7.86
CA ILE A 606 -3.78 -34.92 8.21
C ILE A 606 -3.03 -34.48 6.96
N VAL A 607 -3.18 -33.22 6.58
CA VAL A 607 -2.50 -32.60 5.43
C VAL A 607 -1.43 -31.61 5.89
N ASP A 608 -0.50 -31.29 5.01
CA ASP A 608 0.51 -30.26 5.25
C ASP A 608 -0.14 -28.87 5.40
N ASP A 609 0.60 -27.95 6.02
CA ASP A 609 0.14 -26.57 6.15
C ASP A 609 0.15 -25.85 4.80
N PHE A 610 -0.87 -25.02 4.57
CA PHE A 610 -0.99 -24.21 3.35
C PHE A 610 -1.33 -22.76 3.67
N TYR A 611 -0.84 -21.85 2.84
CA TYR A 611 -1.05 -20.41 2.95
C TYR A 611 -2.35 -20.04 2.25
N TYR A 612 -3.47 -20.13 2.97
CA TYR A 612 -4.79 -19.94 2.33
C TYR A 612 -5.09 -18.48 1.94
N GLN A 613 -4.86 -17.53 2.85
CA GLN A 613 -5.20 -16.12 2.65
C GLN A 613 -4.14 -15.38 1.81
N SER A 614 -2.88 -15.47 2.22
CA SER A 614 -1.73 -14.88 1.53
C SER A 614 -0.46 -15.51 2.06
N ILE A 615 0.61 -15.49 1.26
CA ILE A 615 1.95 -15.90 1.67
C ILE A 615 2.55 -14.99 2.77
N LYS A 616 1.91 -13.85 3.03
CA LYS A 616 2.29 -12.91 4.09
C LYS A 616 1.76 -13.31 5.47
N ASN A 617 0.74 -14.16 5.53
CA ASN A 617 0.10 -14.61 6.75
C ASN A 617 0.62 -16.00 7.14
N GLU A 618 0.65 -16.32 8.43
CA GLU A 618 0.93 -17.69 8.85
C GLU A 618 -0.22 -18.63 8.47
N PRO A 619 0.07 -19.91 8.16
CA PRO A 619 -0.98 -20.92 8.03
C PRO A 619 -1.82 -21.00 9.30
N VAL A 620 -3.14 -21.01 9.12
CA VAL A 620 -4.10 -21.04 10.24
C VAL A 620 -4.59 -22.47 10.52
N PRO A 621 -4.94 -22.82 11.77
CA PRO A 621 -5.60 -24.08 12.13
C PRO A 621 -6.90 -24.30 11.35
N THR A 622 -6.81 -25.10 10.29
CA THR A 622 -7.87 -25.34 9.33
C THR A 622 -8.40 -26.75 9.44
N VAL A 623 -9.72 -26.86 9.56
CA VAL A 623 -10.47 -28.11 9.49
C VAL A 623 -11.27 -28.13 8.20
N LEU A 624 -11.02 -29.13 7.36
CA LEU A 624 -11.78 -29.38 6.15
C LEU A 624 -12.94 -30.31 6.47
N ARG A 625 -14.14 -29.89 6.09
CA ARG A 625 -15.37 -30.65 6.28
C ARG A 625 -16.00 -30.96 4.94
N LEU A 626 -16.28 -32.24 4.70
CA LEU A 626 -17.01 -32.68 3.52
C LEU A 626 -18.45 -32.13 3.55
N THR A 627 -18.84 -31.47 2.47
CA THR A 627 -20.19 -30.91 2.30
C THR A 627 -20.61 -30.95 0.83
N ASP A 628 -21.90 -31.08 0.59
CA ASP A 628 -22.50 -30.88 -0.75
C ASP A 628 -22.99 -29.43 -0.91
N SER A 629 -22.46 -28.53 -0.07
CA SER A 629 -22.83 -27.13 -0.03
C SER A 629 -22.09 -26.41 -1.14
N HIS A 630 -22.63 -26.47 -2.35
CA HIS A 630 -22.28 -25.66 -3.53
C HIS A 630 -22.53 -24.15 -3.34
N LYS A 631 -22.49 -23.66 -2.10
CA LYS A 631 -23.12 -22.40 -1.67
C LYS A 631 -22.26 -21.16 -1.92
N ALA A 632 -21.00 -21.30 -2.31
CA ALA A 632 -20.11 -20.15 -2.43
C ALA A 632 -19.33 -20.13 -3.74
N PHE A 633 -18.43 -21.10 -3.99
CA PHE A 633 -17.55 -21.04 -5.16
C PHE A 633 -17.49 -22.35 -5.92
N LEU A 634 -17.58 -22.24 -7.25
CA LEU A 634 -17.32 -23.31 -8.21
C LEU A 634 -15.96 -23.04 -8.83
N ILE A 635 -15.05 -24.01 -8.76
CA ILE A 635 -13.66 -23.81 -9.19
C ILE A 635 -13.35 -24.83 -10.28
N LEU A 636 -12.88 -24.34 -11.42
CA LEU A 636 -12.54 -25.15 -12.58
C LEU A 636 -11.05 -25.00 -12.91
N LYS A 637 -10.40 -26.11 -13.25
CA LYS A 637 -9.04 -26.11 -13.80
C LYS A 637 -9.13 -26.20 -15.30
N VAL A 638 -8.58 -25.22 -16.02
CA VAL A 638 -8.71 -25.13 -17.48
C VAL A 638 -7.36 -25.26 -18.17
N ALA A 639 -7.33 -25.94 -19.33
CA ALA A 639 -6.13 -26.01 -20.14
C ALA A 639 -5.83 -24.63 -20.78
N SER A 640 -4.62 -24.11 -20.57
CA SER A 640 -4.19 -22.72 -20.82
C SER A 640 -4.13 -22.23 -22.28
N ASN A 641 -4.65 -22.96 -23.27
CA ASN A 641 -4.41 -22.62 -24.69
C ASN A 641 -5.45 -21.67 -25.31
N ASN A 642 -6.65 -21.49 -24.74
CA ASN A 642 -7.63 -20.54 -25.28
C ASN A 642 -8.65 -20.03 -24.24
N THR A 643 -8.19 -19.22 -23.27
CA THR A 643 -9.02 -18.76 -22.14
C THR A 643 -10.29 -18.03 -22.56
N THR A 644 -10.26 -17.23 -23.64
CA THR A 644 -11.44 -16.47 -24.10
C THR A 644 -12.55 -17.36 -24.62
N GLU A 645 -12.22 -18.36 -25.44
CA GLU A 645 -13.20 -19.30 -25.99
C GLU A 645 -13.84 -20.14 -24.88
N ILE A 646 -13.02 -20.63 -23.94
CA ILE A 646 -13.51 -21.38 -22.78
C ILE A 646 -14.44 -20.50 -21.94
N LEU A 647 -14.06 -19.25 -21.65
CA LEU A 647 -14.92 -18.33 -20.89
C LEU A 647 -16.27 -18.09 -21.57
N GLN A 648 -16.31 -18.02 -22.90
CA GLN A 648 -17.57 -17.88 -23.63
C GLN A 648 -18.44 -19.14 -23.55
N LYS A 649 -17.83 -20.34 -23.62
CA LYS A 649 -18.52 -21.62 -23.37
C LYS A 649 -19.07 -21.69 -21.94
N LEU A 650 -18.24 -21.39 -20.94
CA LEU A 650 -18.63 -21.38 -19.53
C LEU A 650 -19.78 -20.38 -19.27
N LYS A 651 -19.69 -19.19 -19.86
CA LYS A 651 -20.74 -18.16 -19.77
C LYS A 651 -22.07 -18.65 -20.35
N THR A 652 -22.04 -19.24 -21.55
CA THR A 652 -23.24 -19.75 -22.23
C THR A 652 -23.92 -20.83 -21.38
N ILE A 653 -23.16 -21.79 -20.85
CA ILE A 653 -23.68 -22.83 -19.97
C ILE A 653 -24.27 -22.19 -18.70
N TYR A 654 -23.55 -21.28 -18.05
CA TYR A 654 -24.04 -20.61 -16.84
C TYR A 654 -25.36 -19.87 -17.08
N GLU A 655 -25.46 -19.09 -18.16
CA GLU A 655 -26.65 -18.31 -18.52
C GLU A 655 -27.85 -19.21 -18.88
N ASN A 656 -27.63 -20.43 -19.38
CA ASN A 656 -28.70 -21.40 -19.63
C ASN A 656 -29.36 -21.88 -18.33
N TYR A 657 -28.58 -22.14 -17.28
CA TYR A 657 -29.13 -22.58 -15.98
C TYR A 657 -29.60 -21.42 -15.11
N PHE A 658 -28.93 -20.26 -15.21
CA PHE A 658 -29.13 -19.08 -14.37
C PHE A 658 -29.28 -17.79 -15.20
N PRO A 659 -30.34 -17.67 -16.03
CA PRO A 659 -30.52 -16.52 -16.94
C PRO A 659 -30.74 -15.18 -16.22
N GLU A 660 -31.12 -15.23 -14.94
CA GLU A 660 -31.33 -14.05 -14.10
C GLU A 660 -30.14 -13.73 -13.19
N GLN A 661 -28.96 -14.29 -13.47
CA GLN A 661 -27.75 -14.08 -12.69
C GLN A 661 -26.61 -13.63 -13.59
N PRO A 662 -25.80 -12.65 -13.15
CA PRO A 662 -24.62 -12.26 -13.91
C PRO A 662 -23.56 -13.36 -13.84
N PHE A 663 -22.93 -13.66 -14.98
CA PHE A 663 -21.77 -14.55 -15.02
C PHE A 663 -20.55 -13.84 -14.41
N ASP A 664 -20.38 -14.00 -13.09
CA ASP A 664 -19.28 -13.42 -12.32
C ASP A 664 -18.17 -14.45 -12.12
N TYR A 665 -17.04 -14.22 -12.79
CA TYR A 665 -15.88 -15.09 -12.75
C TYR A 665 -14.62 -14.33 -12.39
N LEU A 666 -13.66 -15.04 -11.78
CA LEU A 666 -12.33 -14.52 -11.49
C LEU A 666 -11.26 -15.59 -11.70
N SER A 667 -10.07 -15.16 -12.11
CA SER A 667 -8.88 -16.02 -12.11
C SER A 667 -8.28 -16.06 -10.70
N LEU A 668 -8.04 -17.25 -10.18
CA LEU A 668 -7.47 -17.43 -8.85
C LEU A 668 -6.02 -16.91 -8.77
N GLU A 669 -5.25 -17.03 -9.86
CA GLU A 669 -3.92 -16.42 -9.99
C GLU A 669 -4.00 -14.88 -9.92
N ASN A 670 -4.99 -14.27 -10.59
CA ASN A 670 -5.21 -12.84 -10.52
C ASN A 670 -5.62 -12.40 -9.11
N LYS A 671 -6.46 -13.19 -8.42
CA LYS A 671 -6.86 -12.93 -7.03
C LYS A 671 -5.65 -12.98 -6.09
N ILE A 672 -4.83 -14.03 -6.18
CA ILE A 672 -3.65 -14.20 -5.32
C ILE A 672 -2.60 -13.13 -5.63
N SER A 673 -2.32 -12.86 -6.91
CA SER A 673 -1.36 -11.80 -7.29
C SER A 673 -1.82 -10.40 -6.85
N ASN A 674 -3.14 -10.16 -6.78
CA ASN A 674 -3.70 -8.94 -6.23
C ASN A 674 -3.42 -8.77 -4.73
N THR A 675 -3.22 -9.85 -3.96
CA THR A 675 -2.81 -9.74 -2.53
C THR A 675 -1.39 -9.19 -2.36
N LEU A 676 -0.55 -9.28 -3.40
CA LEU A 676 0.81 -8.73 -3.46
C LEU A 676 0.89 -7.38 -4.18
N LYS A 677 -0.26 -6.81 -4.56
CA LYS A 677 -0.32 -5.58 -5.36
C LYS A 677 0.22 -4.36 -4.62
N SER A 678 -0.02 -4.25 -3.31
CA SER A 678 0.54 -3.19 -2.48
C SER A 678 2.07 -3.19 -2.52
N ASP A 679 2.68 -4.37 -2.52
CA ASP A 679 4.13 -4.57 -2.53
C ASP A 679 4.68 -4.27 -3.92
N ARG A 680 4.02 -4.73 -4.98
CA ARG A 680 4.38 -4.36 -6.36
C ARG A 680 4.34 -2.86 -6.57
N THR A 681 3.30 -2.20 -6.06
CA THR A 681 3.16 -0.74 -6.12
C THR A 681 4.29 -0.08 -5.34
N PHE A 682 4.56 -0.54 -4.12
CA PHE A 682 5.68 -0.07 -3.32
C PHE A 682 7.02 -0.24 -4.04
N LEU A 683 7.29 -1.41 -4.63
CA LEU A 683 8.51 -1.68 -5.40
C LEU A 683 8.66 -0.76 -6.59
N PHE A 684 7.58 -0.57 -7.35
CA PHE A 684 7.60 0.32 -8.51
C PHE A 684 7.95 1.75 -8.08
N VAL A 685 7.24 2.27 -7.09
CA VAL A 685 7.43 3.59 -6.50
C VAL A 685 8.87 3.73 -5.99
N PHE A 686 9.35 2.75 -5.21
CA PHE A 686 10.70 2.73 -4.65
C PHE A 686 11.79 2.67 -5.74
N SER A 687 11.63 1.80 -6.74
CA SER A 687 12.60 1.63 -7.84
C SER A 687 12.70 2.89 -8.70
N LEU A 688 11.56 3.50 -9.02
CA LEU A 688 11.50 4.76 -9.76
C LEU A 688 12.30 5.85 -9.04
N PHE A 689 12.11 6.00 -7.73
CA PHE A 689 12.83 7.03 -6.96
C PHE A 689 14.30 6.71 -6.75
N SER A 690 14.69 5.45 -6.63
CA SER A 690 16.10 5.05 -6.62
C SER A 690 16.81 5.43 -7.92
N ILE A 691 16.17 5.20 -9.08
CA ILE A 691 16.71 5.61 -10.38
C ILE A 691 16.86 7.14 -10.44
N LEU A 692 15.83 7.88 -10.01
CA LEU A 692 15.89 9.35 -10.00
C LEU A 692 16.97 9.87 -9.04
N ALA A 693 17.17 9.25 -7.87
CA ALA A 693 18.24 9.58 -6.94
C ALA A 693 19.63 9.43 -7.57
N ILE A 694 19.84 8.35 -8.33
CA ILE A 694 21.10 8.11 -9.05
C ILE A 694 21.31 9.16 -10.14
N ILE A 695 20.26 9.50 -10.91
CA ILE A 695 20.34 10.54 -11.94
C ILE A 695 20.74 11.88 -11.31
N ILE A 696 20.09 12.27 -10.19
CA ILE A 696 20.46 13.48 -9.44
C ILE A 696 21.92 13.39 -8.97
N ALA A 697 22.36 12.23 -8.49
CA ALA A 697 23.71 12.05 -8.00
C ALA A 697 24.77 12.20 -9.11
N VAL A 698 24.51 11.57 -10.26
CA VAL A 698 25.34 11.65 -11.46
C VAL A 698 25.42 13.08 -11.99
N ILE A 699 24.29 13.80 -12.05
CA ILE A 699 24.25 15.22 -12.44
C ILE A 699 25.15 16.07 -11.54
N GLY A 700 25.09 15.84 -10.22
CA GLY A 700 25.96 16.52 -9.26
C GLY A 700 27.45 16.26 -9.52
N ILE A 701 27.82 15.02 -9.84
CA ILE A 701 29.19 14.62 -10.18
C ILE A 701 29.66 15.25 -11.49
N VAL A 702 28.84 15.19 -12.54
CA VAL A 702 29.14 15.81 -13.84
C VAL A 702 29.47 17.28 -13.64
N GLY A 703 28.63 17.99 -12.90
CA GLY A 703 28.85 19.40 -12.62
C GLY A 703 30.17 19.64 -11.87
N LEU A 704 30.48 18.85 -10.83
CA LEU A 704 31.75 18.95 -10.10
C LEU A 704 32.98 18.67 -10.97
N ILE A 705 32.93 17.66 -11.82
CA ILE A 705 34.04 17.30 -12.71
C ILE A 705 34.27 18.42 -13.74
N LEU A 706 33.19 18.96 -14.31
CA LEU A 706 33.29 20.08 -15.25
C LEU A 706 34.01 21.28 -14.62
N ILE A 707 33.71 21.60 -13.35
CA ILE A 707 34.40 22.64 -12.61
C ILE A 707 35.88 22.31 -12.41
N THR A 708 36.20 21.07 -12.01
CA THR A 708 37.58 20.62 -11.82
C THR A 708 38.38 20.70 -13.12
N ILE A 709 37.76 20.34 -14.24
CA ILE A 709 38.36 20.47 -15.58
C ILE A 709 38.63 21.94 -15.89
N SER A 710 37.66 22.84 -15.68
CA SER A 710 37.87 24.29 -15.88
C SER A 710 39.03 24.83 -15.03
N GLN A 711 39.15 24.38 -13.78
CA GLN A 711 40.22 24.79 -12.86
C GLN A 711 41.59 24.22 -13.21
N ARG A 712 41.65 23.05 -13.86
CA ARG A 712 42.89 22.34 -14.20
C ARG A 712 43.17 22.29 -15.70
N MET A 713 42.50 23.13 -16.48
CA MET A 713 42.57 23.10 -17.94
C MET A 713 44.01 23.26 -18.46
N LYS A 714 44.82 24.15 -17.85
CA LYS A 714 46.24 24.32 -18.16
C LYS A 714 47.07 23.06 -17.85
N GLU A 715 46.84 22.42 -16.70
CA GLU A 715 47.53 21.19 -16.31
C GLU A 715 47.22 20.05 -17.30
N ILE A 716 45.95 19.90 -17.66
CA ILE A 716 45.48 18.88 -18.61
C ILE A 716 46.04 19.16 -20.02
N GLY A 717 46.04 20.42 -20.47
CA GLY A 717 46.61 20.82 -21.76
C GLY A 717 48.11 20.55 -21.86
N ILE A 718 48.88 20.88 -20.83
CA ILE A 718 50.33 20.58 -20.77
C ILE A 718 50.57 19.07 -20.82
N ARG A 719 49.84 18.27 -20.04
CA ARG A 719 49.97 16.80 -20.04
C ARG A 719 49.63 16.18 -21.38
N LYS A 720 48.59 16.68 -22.06
CA LYS A 720 48.21 16.25 -23.41
C LYS A 720 49.35 16.47 -24.41
N VAL A 721 50.00 17.64 -24.37
CA VAL A 721 51.17 17.94 -25.23
C VAL A 721 52.37 17.05 -24.87
N LEU A 722 52.51 16.70 -23.58
CA LEU A 722 53.54 15.76 -23.09
C LEU A 722 53.21 14.28 -23.35
N GLY A 723 52.14 13.97 -24.10
CA GLY A 723 51.80 12.61 -24.52
C GLY A 723 50.89 11.81 -23.59
N SER A 724 50.23 12.44 -22.60
CA SER A 724 49.29 11.71 -21.73
C SER A 724 48.09 11.18 -22.51
N GLU A 725 47.77 9.90 -22.33
CA GLU A 725 46.60 9.28 -22.94
C GLU A 725 45.30 9.75 -22.26
N LEU A 726 44.16 9.62 -22.96
CA LEU A 726 42.84 9.94 -22.40
C LEU A 726 42.56 9.22 -21.07
N MET A 727 43.09 8.00 -20.92
CA MET A 727 42.95 7.20 -19.71
C MET A 727 43.64 7.84 -18.51
N ASP A 728 44.77 8.53 -18.70
CA ASP A 728 45.50 9.19 -17.62
C ASP A 728 44.75 10.43 -17.11
N VAL A 729 44.13 11.18 -18.01
CA VAL A 729 43.24 12.30 -17.67
C VAL A 729 42.00 11.79 -16.92
N SER A 730 41.42 10.69 -17.40
CA SER A 730 40.27 10.04 -16.76
C SER A 730 40.60 9.56 -15.33
N LYS A 731 41.75 8.89 -15.13
CA LYS A 731 42.23 8.42 -13.82
C LYS A 731 42.47 9.57 -12.84
N LEU A 732 43.04 10.68 -13.31
CA LEU A 732 43.28 11.86 -12.49
C LEU A 732 41.97 12.41 -11.91
N LEU A 733 40.95 12.55 -12.76
CA LEU A 733 39.62 13.03 -12.36
C LEU A 733 38.90 12.01 -11.47
N ALA A 734 39.03 10.72 -11.78
CA ALA A 734 38.39 9.64 -11.03
C ALA A 734 38.94 9.49 -9.61
N LYS A 735 40.23 9.71 -9.38
CA LYS A 735 40.87 9.53 -8.07
C LYS A 735 40.18 10.34 -6.96
N GLU A 736 39.79 11.58 -7.26
CA GLU A 736 39.17 12.46 -6.26
C GLU A 736 37.75 11.98 -5.90
N VAL A 737 36.94 11.60 -6.89
CA VAL A 737 35.57 11.09 -6.70
C VAL A 737 35.57 9.70 -6.06
N ALA A 738 36.49 8.82 -6.48
CA ALA A 738 36.60 7.45 -5.97
C ALA A 738 36.83 7.42 -4.45
N SER A 739 37.64 8.33 -3.91
CA SER A 739 37.86 8.42 -2.46
C SER A 739 36.57 8.70 -1.68
N GLN A 740 35.68 9.53 -2.23
CA GLN A 740 34.40 9.86 -1.60
C GLN A 740 33.41 8.70 -1.70
N ILE A 741 33.41 8.01 -2.84
CA ILE A 741 32.58 6.81 -3.05
C ILE A 741 32.99 5.70 -2.08
N ILE A 742 34.28 5.46 -1.88
CA ILE A 742 34.76 4.44 -0.93
C ILE A 742 34.29 4.76 0.49
N ILE A 743 34.46 6.01 0.96
CA ILE A 743 33.98 6.43 2.28
C ILE A 743 32.46 6.26 2.38
N ALA A 744 31.72 6.63 1.32
CA ALA A 744 30.28 6.48 1.28
C ALA A 744 29.86 5.00 1.37
N ILE A 745 30.55 4.09 0.68
CA ILE A 745 30.25 2.64 0.72
C ILE A 745 30.48 2.07 2.12
N ILE A 746 31.58 2.45 2.78
CA ILE A 746 31.91 2.00 4.15
C ILE A 746 30.79 2.38 5.14
N ILE A 747 30.16 3.54 4.93
CA ILE A 747 29.04 4.00 5.76
C ILE A 747 27.71 3.37 5.31
N ALA A 748 27.49 3.28 3.99
CA ALA A 748 26.23 2.86 3.41
C ALA A 748 25.93 1.38 3.60
N ILE A 749 26.92 0.50 3.49
CA ILE A 749 26.70 -0.95 3.63
C ILE A 749 26.18 -1.31 5.02
N PRO A 750 26.81 -0.90 6.14
CA PRO A 750 26.28 -1.17 7.48
C PRO A 750 24.89 -0.55 7.69
N LEU A 751 24.67 0.67 7.20
CA LEU A 751 23.39 1.36 7.32
C LEU A 751 22.28 0.64 6.54
N ALA A 752 22.56 0.22 5.30
CA ALA A 752 21.65 -0.56 4.48
C ALA A 752 21.36 -1.92 5.11
N TRP A 753 22.40 -2.64 5.54
CA TRP A 753 22.23 -3.95 6.18
C TRP A 753 21.37 -3.85 7.44
N TYR A 754 21.68 -2.92 8.34
CA TYR A 754 20.91 -2.72 9.57
C TYR A 754 19.46 -2.32 9.27
N GLY A 755 19.24 -1.38 8.36
CA GLY A 755 17.91 -0.90 7.99
C GLY A 755 17.06 -1.99 7.33
N TYR A 756 17.58 -2.70 6.34
CA TYR A 756 16.82 -3.73 5.64
C TYR A 756 16.61 -4.97 6.52
N GLN A 757 17.59 -5.40 7.30
CA GLN A 757 17.44 -6.55 8.19
C GLN A 757 16.42 -6.28 9.30
N ASN A 758 16.55 -5.15 10.01
CA ASN A 758 15.78 -4.93 11.22
C ASN A 758 14.42 -4.28 10.97
N TRP A 759 14.26 -3.50 9.91
CA TRP A 759 13.04 -2.71 9.72
C TRP A 759 12.22 -3.14 8.52
N PHE A 760 12.86 -3.55 7.41
CA PHE A 760 12.13 -3.99 6.22
C PHE A 760 11.79 -5.49 6.29
N LEU A 761 12.78 -6.36 6.42
CA LEU A 761 12.58 -7.82 6.38
C LEU A 761 11.79 -8.35 7.57
N LYS A 762 11.97 -7.79 8.77
CA LYS A 762 11.17 -8.13 9.96
C LYS A 762 9.68 -7.83 9.85
N THR A 763 9.24 -7.11 8.82
CA THR A 763 7.80 -6.89 8.57
C THR A 763 7.14 -8.06 7.84
N TYR A 764 7.94 -8.97 7.27
CA TYR A 764 7.47 -10.16 6.59
C TYR A 764 7.70 -11.39 7.45
N ILE A 765 6.71 -12.26 7.51
CA ILE A 765 6.84 -13.60 8.13
C ILE A 765 7.81 -14.45 7.32
N ASN A 766 7.71 -14.32 5.99
CA ASN A 766 8.56 -14.99 5.01
C ASN A 766 9.52 -13.98 4.40
N SER A 767 10.77 -13.96 4.85
CA SER A 767 11.80 -13.04 4.35
C SER A 767 12.98 -13.77 3.71
N ILE A 768 13.57 -13.16 2.68
CA ILE A 768 14.86 -13.59 2.14
C ILE A 768 15.99 -13.38 3.16
N GLU A 769 17.04 -14.20 3.06
CA GLU A 769 18.30 -13.94 3.77
C GLU A 769 19.15 -12.94 2.99
N LEU A 770 19.74 -11.97 3.69
CA LEU A 770 20.60 -10.97 3.08
C LEU A 770 21.94 -11.59 2.67
N GLN A 771 22.16 -11.69 1.36
CA GLN A 771 23.40 -12.20 0.80
C GLN A 771 24.33 -11.03 0.40
N ILE A 772 25.65 -11.23 0.50
CA ILE A 772 26.67 -10.19 0.27
C ILE A 772 26.55 -9.55 -1.13
N TRP A 773 26.21 -10.33 -2.15
CA TRP A 773 26.08 -9.84 -3.52
C TRP A 773 24.98 -8.78 -3.67
N MET A 774 23.96 -8.79 -2.79
CA MET A 774 22.89 -7.78 -2.77
C MET A 774 23.41 -6.38 -2.42
N PHE A 775 24.61 -6.29 -1.83
CA PHE A 775 25.30 -5.03 -1.55
C PHE A 775 26.40 -4.77 -2.59
N LEU A 776 27.10 -5.83 -3.03
CA LEU A 776 28.20 -5.72 -3.99
C LEU A 776 27.73 -5.25 -5.38
N VAL A 777 26.62 -5.81 -5.89
CA VAL A 777 26.09 -5.47 -7.22
C VAL A 777 25.71 -3.98 -7.32
N PRO A 778 24.91 -3.41 -6.40
CA PRO A 778 24.67 -1.96 -6.32
C PRO A 778 25.93 -1.10 -6.37
N VAL A 779 26.95 -1.48 -5.61
CA VAL A 779 28.21 -0.74 -5.53
C VAL A 779 28.96 -0.79 -6.86
N ILE A 780 29.03 -1.95 -7.50
CA ILE A 780 29.66 -2.12 -8.82
C ILE A 780 28.91 -1.30 -9.87
N VAL A 781 27.58 -1.38 -9.91
CA VAL A 781 26.74 -0.61 -10.84
C VAL A 781 26.98 0.89 -10.66
N LEU A 782 27.00 1.39 -9.43
CA LEU A 782 27.29 2.79 -9.14
C LEU A 782 28.69 3.19 -9.63
N PHE A 783 29.72 2.37 -9.37
CA PHE A 783 31.08 2.61 -9.83
C PHE A 783 31.17 2.69 -11.36
N ILE A 784 30.52 1.76 -12.06
CA ILE A 784 30.49 1.72 -13.53
C ILE A 784 29.84 2.99 -14.07
N ILE A 785 28.67 3.37 -13.53
CA ILE A 785 27.96 4.59 -13.96
C ILE A 785 28.85 5.83 -13.76
N VAL A 786 29.43 5.98 -12.57
CA VAL A 786 30.27 7.14 -12.25
C VAL A 786 31.52 7.17 -13.13
N PHE A 787 32.18 6.04 -13.32
CA PHE A 787 33.37 5.94 -14.17
C PHE A 787 33.05 6.27 -15.62
N LEU A 788 31.98 5.71 -16.18
CA LEU A 788 31.53 5.98 -17.54
C LEU A 788 31.24 7.47 -17.74
N VAL A 789 30.58 8.09 -16.77
CA VAL A 789 30.31 9.53 -16.76
C VAL A 789 31.61 10.34 -16.73
N ILE A 790 32.55 10.02 -15.84
CA ILE A 790 33.86 10.67 -15.78
C ILE A 790 34.59 10.54 -17.12
N HIS A 791 34.59 9.34 -17.71
CA HIS A 791 35.27 9.06 -18.95
C HIS A 791 34.67 9.87 -20.12
N LEU A 792 33.35 9.93 -20.23
CA LEU A 792 32.66 10.74 -21.24
C LEU A 792 32.96 12.24 -21.10
N VAL A 793 32.98 12.75 -19.86
CA VAL A 793 33.31 14.16 -19.59
C VAL A 793 34.79 14.45 -19.87
N ALA A 794 35.68 13.51 -19.52
CA ALA A 794 37.11 13.61 -19.81
C ALA A 794 37.40 13.57 -21.32
N LEU A 795 36.69 12.72 -22.09
CA LEU A 795 36.79 12.65 -23.55
C LEU A 795 36.42 13.98 -24.19
N ARG A 796 35.33 14.60 -23.74
CA ARG A 796 34.91 15.92 -24.21
C ARG A 796 35.96 17.00 -23.91
N ALA A 797 36.59 16.95 -22.74
CA ALA A 797 37.66 17.89 -22.38
C ALA A 797 38.96 17.63 -23.17
N TYR A 798 39.28 16.37 -23.43
CA TYR A 798 40.45 15.98 -24.22
C TYR A 798 40.31 16.39 -25.70
N GLN A 799 39.08 16.41 -26.23
CA GLN A 799 38.79 16.83 -27.61
C GLN A 799 38.84 18.35 -27.84
N MET A 800 38.87 19.18 -26.78
CA MET A 800 39.01 20.63 -26.93
C MET A 800 40.38 20.99 -27.54
N THR A 801 40.38 21.95 -28.46
CA THR A 801 41.60 22.39 -29.18
C THR A 801 42.45 23.34 -28.34
N LEU A 802 43.77 23.30 -28.51
CA LEU A 802 44.72 24.12 -27.74
C LEU A 802 44.47 25.63 -27.93
N SER A 803 43.97 26.04 -29.09
CA SER A 803 43.53 27.40 -29.41
C SER A 803 42.32 27.86 -28.59
N GLU A 804 41.36 26.98 -28.31
CA GLU A 804 40.19 27.25 -27.46
C GLU A 804 40.57 27.33 -25.96
N VAL A 805 41.64 26.63 -25.57
CA VAL A 805 42.18 26.65 -24.19
C VAL A 805 42.94 27.95 -23.92
N LEU A 806 43.61 28.53 -24.92
CA LEU A 806 44.35 29.78 -24.82
C LEU A 806 43.48 31.03 -25.04
N GLN A 807 42.34 30.93 -25.74
CA GLN A 807 41.37 32.03 -25.95
C GLN A 807 40.43 32.30 -24.76
N ASN A 808 40.44 31.45 -23.72
CA ASN A 808 39.60 31.61 -22.50
C ASN A 808 40.29 32.40 -21.37
N GLU A 809 41.41 33.09 -21.65
CA GLU A 809 41.88 34.25 -20.86
C GLU A 809 41.24 35.54 -21.37
#